data_AF-A0A4Q6BX70-F1
#
_entry.id   AF-A0A4Q6BX70-F1
#
_cell.length_a   1.000
_cell.length_b   1.000
_cell.length_c   1.000
_cell.angle_alpha   90.00
_cell.angle_beta   90.00
_cell.angle_gamma   90.00
#
_symmetry.space_group_name_H-M   'P 1'
#
loop_
_entity.id
_entity.type
_entity.pdbx_description
1 polymer ?
#
loop_
_entity_poly.entity_id
_entity_poly.type
_entity_poly.pdbx_seq_one_letter_code
_entity_poly.pdbx_strand_id
1 'polypeptide(L)'
;MTPPRRRRSIIPEVIQISATDCGPASLKSLFAGMGAELNYRVLREVCQTDVDGTSIVTLDEVANQLGLDSEQVMLPLDHVVVPEAKALPAIIVTLSAGGRPHFVVLWKRVATFERRLLDLGETQARALVARALEDPGHLPIARLDAACRASEAMIRAGAVRRGRTAAGLLQSMIAKDDSGEVPIPAAYWSVRPNPEVEGEVSMTGAVLMRVRGWREASRAGEDAPRAVLASDLATELVARQVSPARTLLRLRGEDSWVVPGLIAVGLVFATFGRILQALMLRGVLDLGRDLGTFAQRATGMAVLAGVALCFMLIQIPISLGLLGIGRRLEVRLRKAYFEKLPEMEDRYFQSRLASDMASRTHNIQAMRSLPLLLSQALILSLEVASITAALIWAAPHAWHIVLALAAVTLLVPLIAQKLLFEPDLRVQMHSGALSGFTLNALVGLTPIRIHGAERSLRRAQETLLVSWSKARYWLQTLSVGFEGGLMLMSYGLVMLLVYSYLEGTDRASLVLLVVYWALRFPILGQRLMMLSRAFPNAMNRVRRLLDVIGDIKDPPARPEAPVQEPVAPADAASGVSIVMEKVRVKGGGHTILDKVSLNIAPGEHVAVVGVSGAGKSTLVGLLLGWLRPARGEIKIDGQVLDQAAVERLRRTTAWVDPAISLWNQSLIDNLRYGNDGAHGWSLSGALKGAEMLDILEALPDGLQTSLGEGGGLVSGGQGQRVRLARAMLRSGVRLAILDEPFRGLDRDRRARLLAESRRLWADITLLCVTHDVEHTQEFDRVLVVENGRILENGPPKELLANKESRYAVLLRADQENRTLLWGGGRWRQWWLSDGQLVERSTLKPVGTPVAEPVAGALERVG
;
A
#
# COMPACT_ATOMS: atom_id res chain seq x y z
N MET A 1 -16.55 -15.88 -15.66
CA MET A 1 -17.67 -15.43 -14.79
C MET A 1 -18.97 -15.45 -15.59
N THR A 2 -20.12 -15.73 -14.99
CA THR A 2 -21.43 -15.63 -15.68
C THR A 2 -21.83 -14.16 -15.87
N PRO A 3 -22.25 -13.73 -17.07
CA PRO A 3 -22.62 -12.34 -17.32
C PRO A 3 -23.89 -11.98 -16.53
N PRO A 4 -23.86 -10.92 -15.69
CA PRO A 4 -25.03 -10.47 -14.94
C PRO A 4 -26.08 -9.80 -15.85
N ARG A 5 -27.36 -9.86 -15.44
CA ARG A 5 -28.51 -9.49 -16.29
C ARG A 5 -28.59 -8.01 -16.72
N ARG A 6 -27.98 -7.04 -16.00
CA ARG A 6 -27.99 -5.60 -16.37
C ARG A 6 -26.81 -4.80 -15.79
N ARG A 7 -26.27 -3.89 -16.60
CA ARG A 7 -25.31 -2.84 -16.21
C ARG A 7 -25.96 -1.81 -15.27
N ARG A 8 -25.27 -1.40 -14.19
CA ARG A 8 -25.78 -0.38 -13.25
C ARG A 8 -25.81 1.01 -13.90
N SER A 9 -26.80 1.83 -13.55
CA SER A 9 -26.93 3.20 -14.08
C SER A 9 -25.85 4.15 -13.54
N ILE A 10 -25.43 3.94 -12.29
CA ILE A 10 -24.39 4.69 -11.59
C ILE A 10 -23.25 3.72 -11.26
N ILE A 11 -22.00 4.13 -11.53
CA ILE A 11 -20.84 3.32 -11.19
C ILE A 11 -20.65 3.29 -9.67
N PRO A 12 -20.43 2.11 -9.07
CA PRO A 12 -20.06 2.04 -7.66
C PRO A 12 -18.65 2.61 -7.45
N GLU A 13 -18.53 3.51 -6.50
CA GLU A 13 -17.25 4.09 -6.11
C GLU A 13 -16.41 3.08 -5.32
N VAL A 14 -15.14 2.92 -5.69
CA VAL A 14 -14.17 2.09 -4.99
C VAL A 14 -13.06 2.97 -4.45
N ILE A 15 -12.90 2.98 -3.13
CA ILE A 15 -11.88 3.78 -2.45
C ILE A 15 -10.53 3.07 -2.56
N GLN A 16 -9.52 3.80 -3.03
CA GLN A 16 -8.15 3.33 -3.07
C GLN A 16 -7.62 3.07 -1.65
N ILE A 17 -7.09 1.87 -1.42
CA ILE A 17 -6.50 1.47 -0.13
C ILE A 17 -5.05 1.96 -0.02
N SER A 18 -4.36 2.11 -1.17
CA SER A 18 -2.98 2.58 -1.30
C SER A 18 -2.85 3.57 -2.46
N ALA A 19 -1.83 4.42 -2.44
CA ALA A 19 -1.56 5.41 -3.47
C ALA A 19 -1.24 4.80 -4.85
N THR A 20 -0.80 3.54 -4.90
CA THR A 20 -0.39 2.87 -6.15
C THR A 20 -1.53 2.06 -6.79
N ASP A 21 -2.71 1.96 -6.15
CA ASP A 21 -3.81 1.09 -6.60
C ASP A 21 -4.85 1.75 -7.51
N CYS A 22 -4.53 2.88 -8.13
CA CYS A 22 -5.52 3.56 -8.96
C CYS A 22 -6.05 2.67 -10.11
N GLY A 23 -5.20 1.79 -10.67
CA GLY A 23 -5.58 0.81 -11.69
C GLY A 23 -6.55 -0.27 -11.16
N PRO A 24 -6.17 -1.09 -10.17
CA PRO A 24 -7.03 -2.10 -9.56
C PRO A 24 -8.34 -1.54 -9.02
N ALA A 25 -8.33 -0.34 -8.42
CA ALA A 25 -9.54 0.33 -7.95
C ALA A 25 -10.47 0.69 -9.11
N SER A 26 -9.92 1.23 -10.20
CA SER A 26 -10.67 1.53 -11.42
C SER A 26 -11.27 0.27 -12.02
N LEU A 27 -10.49 -0.81 -12.09
CA LEU A 27 -10.96 -2.09 -12.61
C LEU A 27 -12.05 -2.70 -11.74
N LYS A 28 -11.92 -2.69 -10.41
CA LYS A 28 -12.98 -3.15 -9.50
C LYS A 28 -14.26 -2.33 -9.66
N SER A 29 -14.14 -1.02 -9.75
CA SER A 29 -15.28 -0.11 -9.94
C SER A 29 -16.00 -0.40 -11.26
N LEU A 30 -15.24 -0.63 -12.34
CA LEU A 30 -15.74 -1.04 -13.65
C LEU A 30 -16.51 -2.37 -13.57
N PHE A 31 -15.91 -3.41 -12.99
CA PHE A 31 -16.55 -4.72 -12.85
C PHE A 31 -17.82 -4.65 -11.99
N ALA A 32 -17.79 -3.93 -10.86
CA ALA A 32 -18.95 -3.78 -9.98
C ALA A 32 -20.08 -2.98 -10.67
N GLY A 33 -19.74 -1.99 -11.50
CA GLY A 33 -20.70 -1.32 -12.38
C GLY A 33 -21.28 -2.24 -13.45
N MET A 34 -20.47 -3.16 -13.97
CA MET A 34 -20.87 -4.21 -14.91
C MET A 34 -21.61 -5.37 -14.23
N GLY A 35 -21.75 -5.36 -12.90
CA GLY A 35 -22.53 -6.32 -12.11
C GLY A 35 -21.74 -7.49 -11.52
N ALA A 36 -20.41 -7.44 -11.53
CA ALA A 36 -19.53 -8.45 -10.93
C ALA A 36 -18.70 -7.85 -9.78
N GLU A 37 -18.74 -8.45 -8.60
CA GLU A 37 -17.93 -8.02 -7.46
C GLU A 37 -16.60 -8.80 -7.44
N LEU A 38 -15.48 -8.09 -7.27
CA LEU A 38 -14.15 -8.66 -7.20
C LEU A 38 -13.51 -8.38 -5.84
N ASN A 39 -12.74 -9.34 -5.33
CA ASN A 39 -11.91 -9.18 -4.16
C ASN A 39 -10.75 -8.22 -4.48
N TYR A 40 -10.74 -7.06 -3.83
CA TYR A 40 -9.77 -6.00 -4.11
C TYR A 40 -8.31 -6.41 -3.85
N ARG A 41 -8.06 -7.20 -2.79
CA ARG A 41 -6.70 -7.64 -2.43
C ARG A 41 -6.11 -8.52 -3.53
N VAL A 42 -6.88 -9.53 -3.93
CA VAL A 42 -6.49 -10.47 -5.01
C VAL A 42 -6.41 -9.74 -6.34
N LEU A 43 -7.33 -8.80 -6.62
CA LEU A 43 -7.30 -8.00 -7.84
C LEU A 43 -6.01 -7.18 -7.96
N ARG A 44 -5.52 -6.60 -6.87
CA ARG A 44 -4.23 -5.86 -6.88
C ARG A 44 -3.07 -6.78 -7.28
N GLU A 45 -3.06 -8.01 -6.77
CA GLU A 45 -2.04 -9.03 -7.04
C GLU A 45 -2.10 -9.53 -8.48
N VAL A 46 -3.30 -9.83 -8.97
CA VAL A 46 -3.58 -10.21 -10.37
C VAL A 46 -3.16 -9.11 -11.33
N CYS A 47 -3.45 -7.85 -11.00
CA CYS A 47 -3.02 -6.67 -11.75
C CYS A 47 -1.52 -6.40 -11.65
N GLN A 48 -0.76 -7.19 -10.90
CA GLN A 48 0.70 -7.05 -10.80
C GLN A 48 1.15 -5.65 -10.38
N THR A 49 0.37 -5.01 -9.50
CA THR A 49 0.58 -3.62 -9.10
C THR A 49 1.91 -3.48 -8.37
N ASP A 50 2.75 -2.55 -8.82
CA ASP A 50 4.09 -2.27 -8.27
C ASP A 50 4.10 -0.94 -7.48
N VAL A 51 5.27 -0.52 -6.98
CA VAL A 51 5.49 0.79 -6.34
C VAL A 51 5.18 1.94 -7.30
N ASP A 52 5.44 1.74 -8.59
CA ASP A 52 5.16 2.72 -9.64
C ASP A 52 3.69 2.68 -10.14
N GLY A 53 2.90 1.73 -9.63
CA GLY A 53 1.49 1.56 -9.97
C GLY A 53 1.25 0.36 -10.90
N THR A 54 0.24 0.47 -11.76
CA THR A 54 -0.20 -0.60 -12.65
C THR A 54 -0.12 -0.14 -14.10
N SER A 55 0.35 -0.99 -15.00
CA SER A 55 0.31 -0.69 -16.44
C SER A 55 -1.10 -0.87 -16.99
N ILE A 56 -1.51 0.01 -17.92
CA ILE A 56 -2.79 -0.14 -18.64
C ILE A 56 -2.84 -1.45 -19.44
N VAL A 57 -1.69 -1.92 -19.93
CA VAL A 57 -1.57 -3.21 -20.63
C VAL A 57 -1.98 -4.35 -19.71
N THR A 58 -1.53 -4.33 -18.46
CA THR A 58 -1.89 -5.35 -17.48
C THR A 58 -3.38 -5.28 -17.14
N LEU A 59 -3.96 -4.08 -17.02
CA LEU A 59 -5.40 -3.94 -16.77
C LEU A 59 -6.24 -4.53 -17.90
N ASP A 60 -5.83 -4.32 -19.14
CA ASP A 60 -6.47 -4.86 -20.34
C ASP A 60 -6.31 -6.38 -20.45
N GLU A 61 -5.11 -6.91 -20.20
CA GLU A 61 -4.87 -8.37 -20.14
C GLU A 61 -5.77 -9.02 -19.08
N VAL A 62 -5.84 -8.44 -17.87
CA VAL A 62 -6.63 -8.97 -16.75
C VAL A 62 -8.13 -8.89 -17.04
N ALA A 63 -8.62 -7.77 -17.57
CA ALA A 63 -10.03 -7.63 -17.92
C ALA A 63 -10.47 -8.65 -18.98
N ASN A 64 -9.65 -8.85 -20.02
CA ASN A 64 -9.89 -9.86 -21.04
C ASN A 64 -9.86 -11.28 -20.46
N GLN A 65 -8.92 -11.60 -19.57
CA GLN A 65 -8.85 -12.90 -18.89
C GLN A 65 -10.09 -13.17 -18.01
N LEU A 66 -10.68 -12.13 -17.42
CA LEU A 66 -11.90 -12.23 -16.61
C LEU A 66 -13.19 -12.26 -17.45
N GLY A 67 -13.08 -12.12 -18.77
CA GLY A 67 -14.18 -12.29 -19.73
C GLY A 67 -14.83 -10.98 -20.21
N LEU A 68 -14.24 -9.81 -19.92
CA LEU A 68 -14.63 -8.57 -20.60
C LEU A 68 -14.04 -8.54 -22.01
N ASP A 69 -14.75 -7.93 -22.95
CA ASP A 69 -14.21 -7.55 -24.25
C ASP A 69 -13.64 -6.13 -24.11
N SER A 70 -12.34 -6.04 -23.80
CA SER A 70 -11.62 -4.78 -23.65
C SER A 70 -10.53 -4.62 -24.68
N GLU A 71 -10.30 -3.38 -25.10
CA GLU A 71 -9.20 -3.03 -25.99
C GLU A 71 -8.61 -1.66 -25.61
N GLN A 72 -7.32 -1.53 -25.82
CA GLN A 72 -6.61 -0.27 -25.67
C GLN A 72 -6.74 0.56 -26.95
N VAL A 73 -7.13 1.82 -26.80
CA VAL A 73 -7.29 2.78 -27.88
C VAL A 73 -6.70 4.11 -27.43
N MET A 74 -6.01 4.80 -28.35
CA MET A 74 -5.68 6.20 -28.17
C MET A 74 -6.73 7.04 -28.90
N LEU A 75 -7.43 7.92 -28.20
CA LEU A 75 -8.44 8.82 -28.78
C LEU A 75 -8.11 10.27 -28.44
N PRO A 76 -8.43 11.27 -29.29
CA PRO A 76 -8.41 12.66 -28.88
C PRO A 76 -9.26 12.85 -27.61
N LEU A 77 -8.79 13.64 -26.65
CA LEU A 77 -9.45 13.75 -25.34
C LEU A 77 -10.93 14.17 -25.45
N ASP A 78 -11.33 14.96 -26.45
CA ASP A 78 -12.73 15.34 -26.65
C ASP A 78 -13.54 14.28 -27.39
N HIS A 79 -12.88 13.42 -28.19
CA HIS A 79 -13.55 12.27 -28.82
C HIS A 79 -13.93 11.21 -27.80
N VAL A 80 -13.30 11.19 -26.61
CA VAL A 80 -13.67 10.30 -25.52
C VAL A 80 -15.15 10.44 -25.11
N VAL A 81 -15.72 11.64 -25.25
CA VAL A 81 -17.13 11.92 -24.90
C VAL A 81 -18.08 11.94 -26.11
N VAL A 82 -17.55 11.83 -27.33
CA VAL A 82 -18.32 11.80 -28.58
C VAL A 82 -19.02 10.44 -28.71
N PRO A 83 -20.35 10.40 -28.97
CA PRO A 83 -21.09 9.13 -29.00
C PRO A 83 -20.58 8.16 -30.08
N GLU A 84 -20.15 8.69 -31.22
CA GLU A 84 -19.66 7.93 -32.37
C GLU A 84 -18.37 7.17 -32.06
N ALA A 85 -17.55 7.67 -31.14
CA ALA A 85 -16.30 7.03 -30.72
C ALA A 85 -16.52 5.73 -29.92
N LYS A 86 -17.75 5.50 -29.42
CA LYS A 86 -18.13 4.33 -28.61
C LYS A 86 -17.11 4.02 -27.49
N ALA A 87 -16.57 5.06 -26.88
CA ALA A 87 -15.47 4.93 -25.92
C ALA A 87 -15.93 4.44 -24.53
N LEU A 88 -17.22 4.56 -24.17
CA LEU A 88 -17.71 4.31 -22.82
C LEU A 88 -18.43 2.96 -22.67
N PRO A 89 -18.19 2.20 -21.57
CA PRO A 89 -17.31 2.53 -20.46
C PRO A 89 -15.83 2.34 -20.79
N ALA A 90 -14.98 3.20 -20.23
CA ALA A 90 -13.53 3.11 -20.38
C ALA A 90 -12.79 3.39 -19.07
N ILE A 91 -11.57 2.88 -18.97
CA ILE A 91 -10.56 3.37 -18.03
C ILE A 91 -9.62 4.28 -18.79
N ILE A 92 -9.45 5.53 -18.34
CA ILE A 92 -8.57 6.53 -18.97
C ILE A 92 -7.36 6.80 -18.08
N VAL A 93 -6.18 6.99 -18.69
CA VAL A 93 -4.99 7.49 -18.00
C VAL A 93 -5.01 9.01 -18.04
N THR A 94 -4.97 9.62 -16.85
CA THR A 94 -4.89 11.07 -16.64
C THR A 94 -3.60 11.43 -15.91
N LEU A 95 -3.24 12.72 -15.87
CA LEU A 95 -2.18 13.18 -14.98
C LEU A 95 -2.81 13.81 -13.74
N SER A 96 -2.41 13.33 -12.57
CA SER A 96 -2.73 13.98 -11.29
C SER A 96 -2.12 15.37 -11.20
N ALA A 97 -2.57 16.19 -10.25
CA ALA A 97 -2.02 17.53 -10.01
C ALA A 97 -0.49 17.53 -9.72
N GLY A 98 0.07 16.39 -9.31
CA GLY A 98 1.51 16.19 -9.12
C GLY A 98 2.25 15.64 -10.34
N GLY A 99 1.63 15.61 -11.52
CA GLY A 99 2.24 15.11 -12.76
C GLY A 99 2.38 13.59 -12.87
N ARG A 100 1.86 12.84 -11.90
CA ARG A 100 1.88 11.36 -11.94
C ARG A 100 0.68 10.80 -12.70
N PRO A 101 0.85 9.75 -13.52
CA PRO A 101 -0.26 9.03 -14.15
C PRO A 101 -1.29 8.54 -13.12
N HIS A 102 -2.57 8.61 -13.47
CA HIS A 102 -3.68 8.19 -12.63
C HIS A 102 -4.82 7.64 -13.46
N PHE A 103 -5.36 6.49 -13.06
CA PHE A 103 -6.50 5.89 -13.74
C PHE A 103 -7.82 6.47 -13.23
N VAL A 104 -8.73 6.75 -14.16
CA VAL A 104 -10.09 7.19 -13.89
C VAL A 104 -11.06 6.34 -14.68
N VAL A 105 -12.20 5.99 -14.09
CA VAL A 105 -13.26 5.26 -14.82
C VAL A 105 -14.24 6.24 -15.43
N LEU A 106 -14.39 6.16 -16.74
CA LEU A 106 -15.40 6.87 -17.49
C LEU A 106 -16.60 5.94 -17.68
N TRP A 107 -17.70 6.24 -16.97
CA TRP A 107 -18.86 5.34 -16.94
C TRP A 107 -19.95 5.75 -17.91
N LYS A 108 -20.45 6.97 -17.76
CA LYS A 108 -21.60 7.49 -18.50
C LYS A 108 -21.37 8.97 -18.79
N ARG A 109 -21.73 9.37 -20.00
CA ARG A 109 -21.71 10.77 -20.41
C ARG A 109 -22.78 11.56 -19.66
N VAL A 110 -22.37 12.66 -19.06
CA VAL A 110 -23.25 13.70 -18.51
C VAL A 110 -22.74 15.01 -19.13
N ALA A 111 -23.53 15.60 -20.05
CA ALA A 111 -23.19 16.70 -20.97
C ALA A 111 -22.53 16.30 -22.32
N THR A 112 -23.04 16.87 -23.41
CA THR A 112 -22.55 16.76 -24.80
C THR A 112 -21.56 17.88 -25.11
N PHE A 113 -20.67 17.70 -26.10
CA PHE A 113 -19.75 18.75 -26.60
C PHE A 113 -20.50 20.05 -26.97
N GLU A 114 -21.71 19.91 -27.52
CA GLU A 114 -22.64 21.02 -27.76
C GLU A 114 -22.94 21.86 -26.50
N ARG A 115 -23.01 21.22 -25.32
CA ARG A 115 -23.24 21.92 -24.05
C ARG A 115 -22.04 22.76 -23.63
N ARG A 116 -20.81 22.35 -23.96
CA ARG A 116 -19.60 23.16 -23.71
C ARG A 116 -19.61 24.43 -24.57
N LEU A 117 -19.97 24.30 -25.84
CA LEU A 117 -20.16 25.45 -26.73
C LEU A 117 -21.29 26.38 -26.23
N LEU A 118 -22.41 25.82 -25.78
CA LEU A 118 -23.49 26.61 -25.17
C LEU A 118 -23.05 27.31 -23.87
N ASP A 119 -22.24 26.66 -23.03
CA ASP A 119 -21.70 27.24 -21.79
C ASP A 119 -20.70 28.39 -22.06
N LEU A 120 -20.07 28.40 -23.24
CA LEU A 120 -19.27 29.53 -23.72
C LEU A 120 -20.14 30.70 -24.22
N GLY A 121 -21.43 30.47 -24.48
CA GLY A 121 -22.37 31.45 -25.02
C GLY A 121 -22.62 31.29 -26.52
N GLU A 122 -22.18 30.20 -27.14
CA GLU A 122 -22.37 29.94 -28.58
C GLU A 122 -23.75 29.33 -28.86
N THR A 123 -24.69 30.18 -29.27
CA THR A 123 -26.08 29.79 -29.53
C THR A 123 -26.25 28.86 -30.73
N GLN A 124 -25.28 28.81 -31.65
CA GLN A 124 -25.30 27.94 -32.85
C GLN A 124 -24.46 26.67 -32.68
N ALA A 125 -24.17 26.24 -31.44
CA ALA A 125 -23.33 25.09 -31.11
C ALA A 125 -23.60 23.84 -31.97
N ARG A 126 -24.88 23.48 -32.14
CA ARG A 126 -25.28 22.29 -32.92
C ARG A 126 -24.99 22.40 -34.41
N ALA A 127 -25.15 23.60 -34.99
CA ALA A 127 -24.88 23.85 -36.40
C ALA A 127 -23.38 23.88 -36.70
N LEU A 128 -22.57 24.44 -35.79
CA LEU A 128 -21.10 24.45 -35.92
C LEU A 128 -20.51 23.05 -35.87
N VAL A 129 -21.01 22.19 -34.96
CA VAL A 129 -20.57 20.80 -34.87
C VAL A 129 -20.97 20.03 -36.14
N ALA A 130 -22.19 20.20 -36.63
CA ALA A 130 -22.64 19.54 -37.87
C ALA A 130 -21.76 19.94 -39.07
N ARG A 131 -21.51 21.25 -39.24
CA ARG A 131 -20.66 21.77 -40.33
C ARG A 131 -19.21 21.28 -40.25
N ALA A 132 -18.66 21.15 -39.04
CA ALA A 132 -17.31 20.63 -38.85
C ALA A 132 -17.19 19.12 -39.14
N LEU A 133 -18.32 18.38 -39.12
CA LEU A 133 -18.39 16.95 -39.43
C LEU A 133 -18.74 16.65 -40.90
N GLU A 134 -19.15 17.66 -41.67
CA GLU A 134 -19.44 17.52 -43.12
C GLU A 134 -18.16 17.36 -43.96
N ASP A 135 -17.02 17.84 -43.47
CA ASP A 135 -15.72 17.66 -44.11
C ASP A 135 -15.16 16.27 -43.77
N PRO A 136 -14.78 15.44 -44.78
CA PRO A 136 -14.13 14.15 -44.54
C PRO A 136 -12.73 14.26 -43.90
N GLY A 137 -12.12 15.45 -43.88
CA GLY A 137 -10.86 15.75 -43.20
C GLY A 137 -11.00 15.94 -41.69
N HIS A 138 -9.91 15.69 -40.96
CA HIS A 138 -9.86 15.83 -39.49
C HIS A 138 -9.66 17.28 -39.00
N LEU A 139 -9.32 18.20 -39.89
CA LEU A 139 -8.87 19.56 -39.55
C LEU A 139 -10.00 20.48 -39.04
N PRO A 140 -11.22 20.51 -39.61
CA PRO A 140 -12.27 21.42 -39.17
C PRO A 140 -12.78 21.10 -37.76
N ILE A 141 -12.95 19.82 -37.45
CA ILE A 141 -13.35 19.37 -36.11
C ILE A 141 -12.23 19.59 -35.09
N ALA A 142 -10.96 19.36 -35.46
CA ALA A 142 -9.81 19.63 -34.60
C ALA A 142 -9.64 21.13 -34.29
N ARG A 143 -9.94 22.00 -35.26
CA ARG A 143 -9.89 23.47 -35.09
C ARG A 143 -11.01 23.97 -34.18
N LEU A 144 -12.23 23.49 -34.37
CA LEU A 144 -13.38 23.81 -33.50
C LEU A 144 -13.10 23.41 -32.05
N ASP A 145 -12.52 22.23 -31.84
CA ASP A 145 -12.08 21.76 -30.53
C ASP A 145 -10.98 22.65 -29.92
N ALA A 146 -9.91 22.90 -30.67
CA ALA A 146 -8.79 23.70 -30.19
C ALA A 146 -9.21 25.14 -29.83
N ALA A 147 -10.12 25.74 -30.61
CA ALA A 147 -10.72 27.05 -30.33
C ALA A 147 -11.59 27.03 -29.06
N CYS A 148 -12.38 25.98 -28.86
CA CYS A 148 -13.18 25.79 -27.64
C CYS A 148 -12.29 25.71 -26.40
N ARG A 149 -11.19 24.94 -26.46
CA ARG A 149 -10.23 24.78 -25.37
C ARG A 149 -9.47 26.06 -25.05
N ALA A 150 -9.00 26.77 -26.06
CA ALA A 150 -8.33 28.06 -25.90
C ALA A 150 -9.28 29.07 -25.23
N SER A 151 -10.53 29.14 -25.68
CA SER A 151 -11.56 30.02 -25.11
C SER A 151 -11.87 29.68 -23.65
N GLU A 152 -12.04 28.40 -23.31
CA GLU A 152 -12.24 27.96 -21.92
C GLU A 152 -11.05 28.26 -21.01
N ALA A 153 -9.82 28.09 -21.50
CA ALA A 153 -8.60 28.38 -20.76
C ALA A 153 -8.50 29.88 -20.45
N MET A 154 -8.82 30.73 -21.42
CA MET A 154 -8.85 32.18 -21.24
C MET A 154 -9.95 32.62 -20.25
N ILE A 155 -11.10 31.95 -20.24
CA ILE A 155 -12.14 32.20 -19.23
C ILE A 155 -11.69 31.78 -17.83
N ARG A 156 -11.07 30.59 -17.69
CA ARG A 156 -10.56 30.11 -16.40
C ARG A 156 -9.44 31.00 -15.84
N ALA A 157 -8.62 31.57 -16.71
CA ALA A 157 -7.59 32.55 -16.36
C ALA A 157 -8.16 33.95 -16.05
N GLY A 158 -9.46 34.17 -16.28
CA GLY A 158 -10.12 35.47 -16.08
C GLY A 158 -9.87 36.49 -17.20
N ALA A 159 -9.24 36.10 -18.30
CA ALA A 159 -8.92 36.98 -19.42
C ALA A 159 -10.13 37.32 -20.30
N VAL A 160 -11.14 36.44 -20.35
CA VAL A 160 -12.36 36.62 -21.17
C VAL A 160 -13.59 36.32 -20.33
N ARG A 161 -14.64 37.14 -20.47
CA ARG A 161 -15.95 36.90 -19.82
C ARG A 161 -16.78 35.90 -20.63
N ARG A 162 -17.49 35.01 -19.94
CA ARG A 162 -18.46 34.08 -20.55
C ARG A 162 -19.58 34.84 -21.27
N GLY A 163 -20.14 34.26 -22.34
CA GLY A 163 -21.21 34.85 -23.14
C GLY A 163 -20.74 35.32 -24.51
N ARG A 164 -21.31 36.43 -25.03
CA ARG A 164 -21.06 36.88 -26.41
C ARG A 164 -19.57 37.10 -26.73
N THR A 165 -18.78 37.57 -25.78
CA THR A 165 -17.33 37.81 -25.98
C THR A 165 -16.56 36.51 -26.19
N ALA A 166 -16.87 35.47 -25.40
CA ALA A 166 -16.27 34.16 -25.56
C ALA A 166 -16.74 33.46 -26.85
N ALA A 167 -18.02 33.59 -27.21
CA ALA A 167 -18.55 33.08 -28.47
C ALA A 167 -17.91 33.78 -29.68
N GLY A 168 -17.76 35.11 -29.64
CA GLY A 168 -17.08 35.87 -30.70
C GLY A 168 -15.60 35.50 -30.87
N LEU A 169 -14.89 35.26 -29.75
CA LEU A 169 -13.51 34.78 -29.78
C LEU A 169 -13.40 33.38 -30.39
N LEU A 170 -14.28 32.47 -29.98
CA LEU A 170 -14.37 31.12 -30.53
C LEU A 170 -14.63 31.15 -32.05
N GLN A 171 -15.60 31.96 -32.50
CA GLN A 171 -15.88 32.13 -33.93
C GLN A 171 -14.69 32.74 -34.69
N SER A 172 -13.99 33.72 -34.10
CA SER A 172 -12.79 34.30 -34.74
C SER A 172 -11.65 33.31 -34.91
N MET A 173 -11.47 32.37 -33.96
CA MET A 173 -10.47 31.32 -34.03
C MET A 173 -10.82 30.24 -35.08
N ILE A 174 -12.11 30.08 -35.41
CA ILE A 174 -12.58 29.11 -36.42
C ILE A 174 -12.52 29.70 -37.83
N ALA A 175 -12.67 31.02 -37.99
CA ALA A 175 -13.06 31.64 -39.26
C ALA A 175 -11.96 31.83 -40.34
N LYS A 176 -10.65 31.72 -40.08
CA LYS A 176 -9.62 32.06 -41.10
C LYS A 176 -8.32 31.25 -41.06
N ASP A 177 -7.79 30.96 -42.25
CA ASP A 177 -6.61 30.13 -42.53
C ASP A 177 -5.32 30.91 -42.89
N ASP A 178 -5.35 32.23 -43.19
CA ASP A 178 -4.20 32.87 -43.87
C ASP A 178 -3.77 34.30 -43.42
N SER A 179 -4.29 34.88 -42.33
CA SER A 179 -4.06 36.32 -42.04
C SER A 179 -3.54 36.70 -40.64
N GLY A 180 -2.91 35.79 -39.90
CA GLY A 180 -1.91 36.15 -38.88
C GLY A 180 -2.31 36.80 -37.55
N GLU A 181 -3.59 37.07 -37.23
CA GLU A 181 -3.89 37.86 -36.01
C GLU A 181 -4.42 37.12 -34.77
N VAL A 182 -4.79 35.83 -34.81
CA VAL A 182 -4.88 35.00 -33.58
C VAL A 182 -4.60 33.51 -33.89
N PRO A 183 -3.36 33.02 -33.84
CA PRO A 183 -3.10 31.58 -33.96
C PRO A 183 -3.59 30.87 -32.69
N ILE A 184 -4.42 29.83 -32.83
CA ILE A 184 -4.72 28.92 -31.72
C ILE A 184 -3.38 28.30 -31.27
N PRO A 185 -2.92 28.55 -30.04
CA PRO A 185 -1.60 28.08 -29.62
C PRO A 185 -1.49 26.57 -29.76
N ALA A 186 -0.31 26.10 -30.18
CA ALA A 186 -0.04 24.69 -30.41
C ALA A 186 -0.60 23.80 -29.28
N ALA A 187 -0.37 24.16 -28.01
CA ALA A 187 -0.81 23.40 -26.84
C ALA A 187 -2.31 23.03 -26.78
N TYR A 188 -3.19 23.71 -27.51
CA TYR A 188 -4.63 23.44 -27.50
C TYR A 188 -5.11 22.48 -28.60
N TRP A 189 -4.27 22.20 -29.59
CA TRP A 189 -4.59 21.29 -30.69
C TRP A 189 -4.52 19.82 -30.27
N SER A 190 -5.61 19.08 -30.46
CA SER A 190 -5.71 17.64 -30.19
C SER A 190 -5.19 16.77 -31.35
N VAL A 191 -5.23 17.27 -32.58
CA VAL A 191 -4.77 16.59 -33.80
C VAL A 191 -4.05 17.61 -34.68
N ARG A 192 -2.89 17.26 -35.25
CA ARG A 192 -2.14 18.08 -36.21
C ARG A 192 -1.55 17.20 -37.31
N PRO A 193 -1.24 17.74 -38.50
CA PRO A 193 -0.41 17.03 -39.48
C PRO A 193 0.94 16.64 -38.86
N ASN A 194 1.42 15.44 -39.17
CA ASN A 194 2.77 15.01 -38.78
C ASN A 194 3.78 15.81 -39.62
N PRO A 195 4.69 16.58 -39.01
CA PRO A 195 5.67 17.36 -39.77
C PRO A 195 6.71 16.50 -40.50
N GLU A 196 6.85 15.22 -40.15
CA GLU A 196 7.88 14.32 -40.71
C GLU A 196 7.37 13.43 -41.85
N VAL A 197 6.05 13.17 -41.92
CA VAL A 197 5.46 12.22 -42.88
C VAL A 197 4.19 12.81 -43.49
N GLU A 198 4.21 13.02 -44.81
CA GLU A 198 3.09 13.55 -45.56
C GLU A 198 1.92 12.56 -45.57
N GLY A 199 0.73 13.01 -45.11
CA GLY A 199 -0.47 12.17 -44.97
C GLY A 199 -0.68 11.56 -43.58
N GLU A 200 0.27 11.70 -42.65
CA GLU A 200 0.09 11.30 -41.26
C GLU A 200 -0.35 12.47 -40.36
N VAL A 201 -0.93 12.12 -39.20
CA VAL A 201 -1.34 13.10 -38.18
C VAL A 201 -0.72 12.77 -36.83
N SER A 202 -0.11 13.77 -36.20
CA SER A 202 0.33 13.74 -34.81
C SER A 202 -0.85 14.08 -33.89
N MET A 203 -1.21 13.14 -33.01
CA MET A 203 -2.38 13.25 -32.15
C MET A 203 -1.99 13.36 -30.68
N THR A 204 -2.53 14.35 -29.97
CA THR A 204 -2.46 14.41 -28.50
C THR A 204 -3.74 13.83 -27.93
N GLY A 205 -3.68 12.56 -27.55
CA GLY A 205 -4.84 11.78 -27.15
C GLY A 205 -4.80 11.29 -25.70
N ALA A 206 -5.96 10.95 -25.19
CA ALA A 206 -6.09 10.10 -24.02
C ALA A 206 -5.84 8.64 -24.39
N VAL A 207 -4.94 7.98 -23.67
CA VAL A 207 -4.83 6.52 -23.70
C VAL A 207 -5.95 5.97 -22.84
N LEU A 208 -6.81 5.15 -23.43
CA LEU A 208 -7.93 4.55 -22.75
C LEU A 208 -8.10 3.07 -23.10
N MET A 209 -8.60 2.33 -22.13
CA MET A 209 -9.02 0.95 -22.25
C MET A 209 -10.55 0.97 -22.30
N ARG A 210 -11.14 0.83 -23.49
CA ARG A 210 -12.60 0.78 -23.66
C ARG A 210 -13.12 -0.63 -23.50
N VAL A 211 -14.33 -0.77 -22.97
CA VAL A 211 -14.99 -2.06 -22.75
C VAL A 211 -16.28 -2.13 -23.54
N ARG A 212 -16.36 -3.08 -24.46
CA ARG A 212 -17.53 -3.29 -25.34
C ARG A 212 -18.64 -4.09 -24.66
N GLY A 213 -18.28 -4.94 -23.70
CA GLY A 213 -19.23 -5.79 -22.97
C GLY A 213 -18.57 -7.03 -22.39
N TRP A 214 -19.38 -8.05 -22.10
CA TRP A 214 -18.90 -9.40 -21.79
C TRP A 214 -18.69 -10.17 -23.09
N ARG A 215 -17.62 -10.96 -23.20
CA ARG A 215 -17.38 -11.81 -24.39
C ARG A 215 -18.48 -12.86 -24.50
N GLU A 216 -19.07 -13.01 -25.70
CA GLU A 216 -20.01 -14.09 -26.02
C GLU A 216 -19.28 -15.44 -26.12
N ALA A 217 -19.87 -16.49 -25.55
CA ALA A 217 -19.25 -17.82 -25.47
C ALA A 217 -18.92 -18.45 -26.85
N SER A 218 -19.55 -18.00 -27.94
CA SER A 218 -19.33 -18.55 -29.30
C SER A 218 -18.08 -18.01 -30.01
N ARG A 219 -17.48 -16.91 -29.55
CA ARG A 219 -16.20 -16.38 -30.07
C ARG A 219 -14.97 -16.99 -29.40
N ALA A 220 -15.14 -17.98 -28.53
CA ALA A 220 -14.06 -18.69 -27.84
C ALA A 220 -13.37 -19.77 -28.72
N GLY A 221 -13.20 -19.50 -30.02
CA GLY A 221 -12.41 -20.34 -30.93
C GLY A 221 -10.97 -19.83 -31.03
N GLU A 222 -10.01 -20.76 -30.95
CA GLU A 222 -8.54 -20.72 -31.16
C GLU A 222 -7.68 -19.51 -30.70
N ASP A 223 -8.18 -18.27 -30.72
CA ASP A 223 -7.48 -17.03 -30.32
C ASP A 223 -7.81 -16.55 -28.89
N ALA A 224 -8.56 -17.35 -28.11
CA ALA A 224 -8.78 -17.02 -26.71
C ALA A 224 -7.45 -17.10 -25.93
N PRO A 225 -6.99 -16.04 -25.23
CA PRO A 225 -5.86 -16.17 -24.32
C PRO A 225 -6.23 -17.20 -23.26
N ARG A 226 -5.70 -18.43 -23.39
CA ARG A 226 -5.90 -19.53 -22.44
C ARG A 226 -5.68 -18.98 -21.03
N ALA A 227 -6.64 -19.21 -20.14
CA ALA A 227 -6.64 -18.65 -18.79
C ALA A 227 -5.28 -18.88 -18.10
N VAL A 228 -4.52 -17.79 -17.93
CA VAL A 228 -3.18 -17.79 -17.31
C VAL A 228 -3.28 -17.58 -15.79
N LEU A 229 -4.46 -17.20 -15.26
CA LEU A 229 -4.68 -17.20 -13.82
C LEU A 229 -4.69 -18.64 -13.31
N ALA A 230 -3.83 -18.92 -12.33
CA ALA A 230 -3.93 -20.15 -11.54
C ALA A 230 -5.37 -20.31 -11.01
N SER A 231 -5.90 -21.54 -11.06
CA SER A 231 -7.28 -21.88 -10.67
C SER A 231 -7.67 -21.33 -9.30
N ASP A 232 -6.72 -21.32 -8.39
CA ASP A 232 -6.91 -20.93 -7.00
C ASP A 232 -7.08 -19.41 -6.87
N LEU A 233 -6.24 -18.65 -7.58
CA LEU A 233 -6.28 -17.18 -7.62
C LEU A 233 -7.57 -16.67 -8.27
N ALA A 234 -8.05 -17.37 -9.31
CA ALA A 234 -9.33 -17.07 -9.94
C ALA A 234 -10.51 -17.31 -8.97
N THR A 235 -10.44 -18.35 -8.14
CA THR A 235 -11.46 -18.67 -7.13
C THR A 235 -11.47 -17.63 -6.00
N GLU A 236 -10.29 -17.24 -5.49
CA GLU A 236 -10.16 -16.21 -4.46
C GLU A 236 -10.56 -14.80 -4.94
N LEU A 237 -10.37 -14.51 -6.22
CA LEU A 237 -10.74 -13.22 -6.81
C LEU A 237 -12.26 -13.00 -6.79
N VAL A 238 -13.05 -14.06 -6.97
CA VAL A 238 -14.52 -14.00 -6.90
C VAL A 238 -15.03 -14.21 -5.47
N ALA A 239 -14.15 -14.63 -4.55
CA ALA A 239 -14.53 -14.82 -3.15
C ALA A 239 -14.99 -13.50 -2.51
N ARG A 240 -15.94 -13.60 -1.58
CA ARG A 240 -16.46 -12.44 -0.85
C ARG A 240 -15.36 -11.80 -0.02
N GLN A 241 -15.28 -10.47 -0.09
CA GLN A 241 -14.39 -9.71 0.79
C GLN A 241 -14.70 -9.98 2.26
N VAL A 242 -13.63 -10.05 3.05
CA VAL A 242 -13.69 -10.24 4.50
C VAL A 242 -14.47 -9.09 5.13
N SER A 243 -15.53 -9.42 5.87
CA SER A 243 -16.36 -8.41 6.53
C SER A 243 -15.69 -7.95 7.83
N PRO A 244 -15.40 -6.64 8.01
CA PRO A 244 -14.71 -6.13 9.20
C PRO A 244 -15.38 -6.51 10.52
N ALA A 245 -16.71 -6.46 10.57
CA ALA A 245 -17.47 -6.78 11.77
C ALA A 245 -17.29 -8.23 12.21
N ARG A 246 -17.33 -9.20 11.29
CA ARG A 246 -17.15 -10.63 11.63
C ARG A 246 -15.74 -10.92 12.10
N THR A 247 -14.73 -10.33 11.47
CA THR A 247 -13.33 -10.52 11.86
C THR A 247 -13.05 -9.91 13.23
N LEU A 248 -13.59 -8.72 13.52
CA LEU A 248 -13.49 -8.11 14.86
C LEU A 248 -14.22 -8.95 15.93
N LEU A 249 -15.34 -9.58 15.59
CA LEU A 249 -16.05 -10.49 16.49
C LEU A 249 -15.26 -11.79 16.73
N ARG A 250 -14.62 -12.35 15.71
CA ARG A 250 -13.75 -13.54 15.83
C ARG A 250 -12.48 -13.26 16.63
N LEU A 251 -11.87 -12.09 16.44
CA LEU A 251 -10.73 -11.60 17.22
C LEU A 251 -10.99 -11.51 18.72
N ARG A 252 -12.24 -11.64 19.15
CA ARG A 252 -12.57 -11.75 20.55
C ARG A 252 -12.02 -13.04 21.19
N GLY A 253 -11.80 -14.10 20.41
CA GLY A 253 -11.31 -15.40 20.90
C GLY A 253 -12.23 -15.98 21.98
N GLU A 254 -11.64 -16.59 23.01
CA GLU A 254 -12.30 -17.24 24.15
C GLU A 254 -12.76 -16.27 25.27
N ASP A 255 -12.66 -14.94 25.07
CA ASP A 255 -13.08 -13.99 26.10
C ASP A 255 -14.56 -14.18 26.47
N SER A 256 -14.81 -14.48 27.76
CA SER A 256 -16.15 -14.65 28.31
C SER A 256 -17.11 -13.50 27.97
N TRP A 257 -18.37 -13.84 27.67
CA TRP A 257 -19.47 -12.89 27.42
C TRP A 257 -19.91 -12.12 28.65
N VAL A 258 -19.42 -12.48 29.83
CA VAL A 258 -19.78 -11.85 31.10
C VAL A 258 -19.37 -10.37 31.12
N VAL A 259 -18.13 -10.01 30.78
CA VAL A 259 -17.66 -8.62 30.87
C VAL A 259 -18.35 -7.70 29.85
N PRO A 260 -18.45 -8.05 28.54
CA PRO A 260 -19.22 -7.26 27.59
C PRO A 260 -20.71 -7.22 27.93
N GLY A 261 -21.27 -8.31 28.47
CA GLY A 261 -22.66 -8.38 28.92
C GLY A 261 -22.94 -7.44 30.10
N LEU A 262 -22.09 -7.44 31.13
CA LEU A 262 -22.17 -6.52 32.26
C LEU A 262 -22.02 -5.05 31.81
N ILE A 263 -21.13 -4.78 30.85
CA ILE A 263 -21.01 -3.45 30.26
C ILE A 263 -22.28 -3.08 29.49
N ALA A 264 -22.87 -3.99 28.71
CA ALA A 264 -24.12 -3.73 27.98
C ALA A 264 -25.28 -3.44 28.94
N VAL A 265 -25.43 -4.21 30.02
CA VAL A 265 -26.41 -3.95 31.08
C VAL A 265 -26.13 -2.61 31.75
N GLY A 266 -24.87 -2.33 32.10
CA GLY A 266 -24.44 -1.05 32.65
C GLY A 266 -24.73 0.14 31.72
N LEU A 267 -24.61 -0.03 30.40
CA LEU A 267 -24.93 0.98 29.39
C LEU A 267 -26.43 1.29 29.32
N VAL A 268 -27.28 0.26 29.43
CA VAL A 268 -28.73 0.44 29.52
C VAL A 268 -29.09 1.16 30.82
N PHE A 269 -28.52 0.72 31.95
CA PHE A 269 -28.72 1.35 33.26
C PHE A 269 -28.22 2.80 33.29
N ALA A 270 -27.09 3.07 32.64
CA ALA A 270 -26.55 4.41 32.46
C ALA A 270 -27.50 5.32 31.67
N THR A 271 -28.12 4.80 30.61
CA THR A 271 -29.12 5.55 29.83
C THR A 271 -30.36 5.85 30.67
N PHE A 272 -30.87 4.85 31.41
CA PHE A 272 -31.99 5.03 32.31
C PHE A 272 -31.68 6.03 33.45
N GLY A 273 -30.47 5.97 34.00
CA GLY A 273 -29.98 6.90 35.01
C GLY A 273 -30.01 8.36 34.57
N ARG A 274 -29.81 8.65 33.28
CA ARG A 274 -29.93 10.03 32.75
C ARG A 274 -31.36 10.53 32.69
N ILE A 275 -32.31 9.64 32.38
CA ILE A 275 -33.75 9.95 32.45
C ILE A 275 -34.12 10.21 33.90
N LEU A 276 -33.69 9.34 34.81
CA LEU A 276 -33.97 9.47 36.24
C LEU A 276 -33.35 10.74 36.84
N GLN A 277 -32.12 11.11 36.46
CA GLN A 277 -31.51 12.39 36.86
C GLN A 277 -32.37 13.61 36.49
N ALA A 278 -33.06 13.59 35.34
CA ALA A 278 -33.97 14.65 34.94
C ALA A 278 -35.23 14.70 35.83
N LEU A 279 -35.78 13.54 36.17
CA LEU A 279 -36.91 13.44 37.10
C LEU A 279 -36.50 13.83 38.54
N MET A 280 -35.26 13.55 38.93
CA MET A 280 -34.71 13.95 40.22
C MET A 280 -34.53 15.47 40.32
N LEU A 281 -34.15 16.15 39.24
CA LEU A 281 -34.10 17.61 39.21
C LEU A 281 -35.48 18.23 39.51
N ARG A 282 -36.54 17.63 38.97
CA ARG A 282 -37.91 18.00 39.36
C ARG A 282 -38.18 17.69 40.82
N GLY A 283 -37.79 16.49 41.29
CA GLY A 283 -37.89 16.11 42.70
C GLY A 283 -37.27 17.14 43.64
N VAL A 284 -36.09 17.69 43.31
CA VAL A 284 -35.45 18.75 44.10
C VAL A 284 -36.34 20.00 44.22
N LEU A 285 -37.04 20.38 43.16
CA LEU A 285 -37.89 21.57 43.14
C LEU A 285 -39.21 21.37 43.88
N ASP A 286 -39.80 20.17 43.73
CA ASP A 286 -41.05 19.80 44.40
C ASP A 286 -40.81 19.56 45.91
N LEU A 287 -39.65 19.02 46.32
CA LEU A 287 -39.27 18.83 47.73
C LEU A 287 -39.26 20.13 48.54
N GLY A 288 -38.89 21.25 47.91
CA GLY A 288 -38.88 22.56 48.55
C GLY A 288 -40.29 23.08 48.88
N ARG A 289 -41.33 22.58 48.19
CA ARG A 289 -42.74 22.91 48.41
C ARG A 289 -43.42 21.95 49.39
N ASP A 290 -43.18 20.64 49.26
CA ASP A 290 -43.96 19.61 49.97
C ASP A 290 -43.43 19.26 51.36
N LEU A 291 -42.13 19.49 51.65
CA LEU A 291 -41.54 19.21 52.96
C LEU A 291 -41.49 20.47 53.82
N GLY A 292 -42.06 20.42 55.03
CA GLY A 292 -42.22 21.59 55.90
C GLY A 292 -40.99 21.96 56.72
N THR A 293 -40.12 21.01 57.07
CA THR A 293 -38.96 21.26 57.95
C THR A 293 -37.63 21.32 57.18
N PHE A 294 -36.70 22.17 57.66
CA PHE A 294 -35.35 22.28 57.10
C PHE A 294 -34.62 20.92 57.10
N ALA A 295 -34.75 20.15 58.18
CA ALA A 295 -34.12 18.83 58.30
C ALA A 295 -34.62 17.87 57.22
N GLN A 296 -35.93 17.78 56.97
CA GLN A 296 -36.49 16.92 55.93
C GLN A 296 -36.04 17.34 54.52
N ARG A 297 -35.98 18.65 54.23
CA ARG A 297 -35.48 19.17 52.95
C ARG A 297 -34.00 18.84 52.75
N ALA A 298 -33.18 19.05 53.77
CA ALA A 298 -31.75 18.74 53.73
C ALA A 298 -31.50 17.24 53.51
N THR A 299 -32.22 16.37 54.23
CA THR A 299 -32.13 14.91 54.04
C THR A 299 -32.57 14.49 52.64
N GLY A 300 -33.68 15.02 52.14
CA GLY A 300 -34.16 14.73 50.79
C GLY A 300 -33.20 15.17 49.68
N MET A 301 -32.63 16.37 49.80
CA MET A 301 -31.57 16.85 48.89
C MET A 301 -30.31 15.98 48.97
N ALA A 302 -29.90 15.55 50.17
CA ALA A 302 -28.75 14.65 50.35
C ALA A 302 -28.99 13.28 49.69
N VAL A 303 -30.19 12.72 49.79
CA VAL A 303 -30.57 11.46 49.12
C VAL A 303 -30.54 11.62 47.60
N LEU A 304 -31.10 12.69 47.06
CA LEU A 304 -31.07 12.95 45.61
C LEU A 304 -29.63 13.18 45.10
N ALA A 305 -28.81 13.91 45.85
CA ALA A 305 -27.39 14.09 45.52
C ALA A 305 -26.62 12.76 45.59
N GLY A 306 -26.88 11.92 46.59
CA GLY A 306 -26.29 10.60 46.73
C GLY A 306 -26.64 9.66 45.57
N VAL A 307 -27.91 9.62 45.16
CA VAL A 307 -28.35 8.82 44.01
C VAL A 307 -27.74 9.35 42.70
N ALA A 308 -27.66 10.67 42.51
CA ALA A 308 -27.01 11.26 41.34
C ALA A 308 -25.50 10.93 41.29
N LEU A 309 -24.83 10.95 42.44
CA LEU A 309 -23.43 10.54 42.59
C LEU A 309 -23.25 9.05 42.26
N CYS A 310 -24.14 8.17 42.72
CA CYS A 310 -24.11 6.74 42.37
C CYS A 310 -24.17 6.52 40.85
N PHE A 311 -25.07 7.22 40.14
CA PHE A 311 -25.14 7.13 38.67
C PHE A 311 -23.88 7.65 37.99
N MET A 312 -23.25 8.69 38.53
CA MET A 312 -21.98 9.20 38.02
C MET A 312 -20.84 8.20 38.25
N LEU A 313 -20.77 7.58 39.43
CA LEU A 313 -19.76 6.58 39.79
C LEU A 313 -19.88 5.31 38.94
N ILE A 314 -21.08 4.90 38.53
CA ILE A 314 -21.30 3.74 37.63
C ILE A 314 -20.69 3.95 36.24
N GLN A 315 -20.54 5.20 35.76
CA GLN A 315 -19.94 5.48 34.45
C GLN A 315 -18.45 5.14 34.41
N ILE A 316 -17.75 5.22 35.56
CA ILE A 316 -16.31 4.99 35.67
C ILE A 316 -15.94 3.55 35.30
N PRO A 317 -16.47 2.49 35.96
CA PRO A 317 -16.13 1.11 35.63
C PRO A 317 -16.59 0.72 34.20
N ILE A 318 -17.70 1.27 33.70
CA ILE A 318 -18.14 1.08 32.31
C ILE A 318 -17.07 1.62 31.35
N SER A 319 -16.61 2.85 31.57
CA SER A 319 -15.61 3.52 30.73
C SER A 319 -14.26 2.80 30.79
N LEU A 320 -13.80 2.41 31.98
CA LEU A 320 -12.57 1.64 32.17
C LEU A 320 -12.66 0.26 31.49
N GLY A 321 -13.79 -0.43 31.61
CA GLY A 321 -14.06 -1.71 30.96
C GLY A 321 -14.00 -1.60 29.44
N LEU A 322 -14.63 -0.58 28.85
CA LEU A 322 -14.58 -0.30 27.41
C LEU A 322 -13.15 0.01 26.92
N LEU A 323 -12.39 0.80 27.69
CA LEU A 323 -10.98 1.06 27.39
C LEU A 323 -10.12 -0.20 27.47
N GLY A 324 -10.42 -1.11 28.41
CA GLY A 324 -9.77 -2.41 28.54
C GLY A 324 -10.08 -3.35 27.36
N ILE A 325 -11.33 -3.39 26.89
CA ILE A 325 -11.70 -4.11 25.66
C ILE A 325 -10.94 -3.52 24.46
N GLY A 326 -10.90 -2.20 24.35
CA GLY A 326 -10.16 -1.51 23.28
C GLY A 326 -8.67 -1.85 23.26
N ARG A 327 -8.02 -1.91 24.44
CA ARG A 327 -6.60 -2.27 24.55
C ARG A 327 -6.34 -3.74 24.19
N ARG A 328 -7.23 -4.66 24.61
CA ARG A 328 -7.14 -6.08 24.20
C ARG A 328 -7.29 -6.23 22.69
N LEU A 329 -8.23 -5.51 22.08
CA LEU A 329 -8.40 -5.48 20.63
C LEU A 329 -7.13 -4.98 19.92
N GLU A 330 -6.53 -3.89 20.40
CA GLU A 330 -5.27 -3.36 19.85
C GLU A 330 -4.15 -4.40 19.90
N VAL A 331 -3.92 -5.05 21.04
CA VAL A 331 -2.86 -6.06 21.21
C VAL A 331 -3.08 -7.25 20.27
N ARG A 332 -4.31 -7.74 20.14
CA ARG A 332 -4.62 -8.85 19.23
C ARG A 332 -4.44 -8.49 17.77
N LEU A 333 -4.83 -7.28 17.37
CA LEU A 333 -4.60 -6.80 16.01
C LEU A 333 -3.10 -6.65 15.71
N ARG A 334 -2.31 -6.14 16.66
CA ARG A 334 -0.85 -6.10 16.52
C ARG A 334 -0.27 -7.50 16.40
N LYS A 335 -0.67 -8.45 17.26
CA LYS A 335 -0.24 -9.84 17.20
C LYS A 335 -0.57 -10.48 15.85
N ALA A 336 -1.83 -10.41 15.41
CA ALA A 336 -2.28 -10.94 14.12
C ALA A 336 -1.54 -10.30 12.93
N TYR A 337 -1.22 -9.00 13.02
CA TYR A 337 -0.41 -8.33 12.00
C TYR A 337 1.02 -8.89 11.96
N PHE A 338 1.68 -9.02 13.11
CA PHE A 338 3.05 -9.54 13.19
C PHE A 338 3.15 -11.03 12.86
N GLU A 339 2.16 -11.84 13.21
CA GLU A 339 2.09 -13.26 12.81
C GLU A 339 1.88 -13.40 11.30
N LYS A 340 1.12 -12.49 10.67
CA LYS A 340 0.89 -12.52 9.23
C LYS A 340 2.12 -12.07 8.43
N LEU A 341 2.94 -11.16 8.94
CA LEU A 341 4.06 -10.56 8.20
C LEU A 341 5.00 -11.59 7.53
N PRO A 342 5.49 -12.64 8.23
CA PRO A 342 6.36 -13.66 7.61
C PRO A 342 5.64 -14.57 6.60
N GLU A 343 4.32 -14.72 6.71
CA GLU A 343 3.51 -15.54 5.81
C GLU A 343 3.13 -14.82 4.51
N MET A 344 3.41 -13.51 4.41
CA MET A 344 3.12 -12.75 3.21
C MET A 344 4.13 -13.08 2.12
N GLU A 345 3.65 -13.18 0.89
CA GLU A 345 4.53 -13.34 -0.27
C GLU A 345 5.41 -12.10 -0.46
N ASP A 346 6.67 -12.30 -0.87
CA ASP A 346 7.63 -11.20 -0.97
C ASP A 346 7.21 -10.13 -1.99
N ARG A 347 6.45 -10.53 -3.02
CA ARG A 347 5.80 -9.61 -3.96
C ARG A 347 4.94 -8.55 -3.26
N TYR A 348 4.28 -8.92 -2.17
CA TYR A 348 3.48 -8.00 -1.38
C TYR A 348 4.31 -6.83 -0.84
N PHE A 349 5.56 -7.10 -0.42
CA PHE A 349 6.50 -6.09 0.08
C PHE A 349 7.17 -5.31 -1.05
N GLN A 350 7.47 -5.94 -2.18
CA GLN A 350 8.04 -5.24 -3.34
C GLN A 350 7.05 -4.24 -3.92
N SER A 351 5.74 -4.56 -3.92
CA SER A 351 4.70 -3.68 -4.46
C SER A 351 4.30 -2.50 -3.57
N ARG A 352 4.78 -2.41 -2.32
CA ARG A 352 4.35 -1.42 -1.34
C ARG A 352 5.54 -0.76 -0.65
N LEU A 353 5.46 0.55 -0.47
CA LEU A 353 6.47 1.27 0.30
C LEU A 353 6.48 0.78 1.75
N ALA A 354 7.68 0.52 2.29
CA ALA A 354 7.87 0.20 3.70
C ALA A 354 7.30 1.29 4.63
N SER A 355 7.34 2.55 4.19
CA SER A 355 6.74 3.69 4.92
C SER A 355 5.21 3.62 5.01
N ASP A 356 4.51 3.06 4.02
CA ASP A 356 3.06 2.81 4.10
C ASP A 356 2.76 1.71 5.13
N MET A 357 3.52 0.61 5.08
CA MET A 357 3.37 -0.49 6.04
C MET A 357 3.65 -0.06 7.49
N ALA A 358 4.69 0.75 7.71
CA ALA A 358 4.98 1.34 9.01
C ALA A 358 3.83 2.23 9.50
N SER A 359 3.27 3.07 8.62
CA SER A 359 2.12 3.92 8.94
C SER A 359 0.87 3.10 9.31
N ARG A 360 0.60 1.99 8.60
CA ARG A 360 -0.52 1.08 8.93
C ARG A 360 -0.36 0.48 10.32
N THR A 361 0.82 -0.02 10.67
CA THR A 361 1.12 -0.58 11.99
C THR A 361 0.97 0.46 13.11
N HIS A 362 1.44 1.69 12.88
CA HIS A 362 1.30 2.79 13.85
C HIS A 362 -0.18 3.14 14.09
N ASN A 363 -0.98 3.15 13.01
CA ASN A 363 -2.40 3.49 13.07
C ASN A 363 -3.29 2.45 13.76
N ILE A 364 -2.78 1.24 14.10
CA ILE A 364 -3.53 0.23 14.87
C ILE A 364 -4.00 0.79 16.22
N GLN A 365 -3.22 1.69 16.83
CA GLN A 365 -3.59 2.33 18.10
C GLN A 365 -4.96 3.04 18.04
N ALA A 366 -5.32 3.62 16.90
CA ALA A 366 -6.61 4.31 16.74
C ALA A 366 -7.81 3.37 16.94
N MET A 367 -7.62 2.06 16.74
CA MET A 367 -8.67 1.04 16.84
C MET A 367 -9.07 0.76 18.29
N ARG A 368 -8.25 1.17 19.27
CA ARG A 368 -8.60 1.15 20.70
C ARG A 368 -9.89 1.92 21.00
N SER A 369 -10.22 2.93 20.20
CA SER A 369 -11.43 3.75 20.40
C SER A 369 -12.72 3.08 19.91
N LEU A 370 -12.65 1.98 19.15
CA LEU A 370 -13.82 1.37 18.51
C LEU A 370 -14.93 0.93 19.48
N PRO A 371 -14.66 0.23 20.59
CA PRO A 371 -15.70 -0.15 21.54
C PRO A 371 -16.38 1.06 22.19
N LEU A 372 -15.61 2.12 22.42
CA LEU A 372 -16.13 3.38 22.95
C LEU A 372 -17.05 4.07 21.93
N LEU A 373 -16.68 4.11 20.64
CA LEU A 373 -17.53 4.68 19.59
C LEU A 373 -18.83 3.89 19.42
N LEU A 374 -18.77 2.55 19.45
CA LEU A 374 -19.95 1.69 19.31
C LEU A 374 -20.91 1.86 20.50
N SER A 375 -20.37 1.90 21.73
CA SER A 375 -21.18 2.14 22.93
C SER A 375 -21.79 3.55 22.94
N GLN A 376 -21.04 4.57 22.51
CA GLN A 376 -21.59 5.93 22.35
C GLN A 376 -22.71 5.97 21.32
N ALA A 377 -22.59 5.25 20.20
CA ALA A 377 -23.65 5.14 19.20
C ALA A 377 -24.95 4.57 19.80
N LEU A 378 -24.82 3.48 20.55
CA LEU A 378 -25.95 2.84 21.21
C LEU A 378 -26.58 3.76 22.27
N ILE A 379 -25.76 4.34 23.14
CA ILE A 379 -26.21 5.28 24.18
C ILE A 379 -26.97 6.45 23.58
N LEU A 380 -26.38 7.14 22.58
CA LEU A 380 -27.00 8.33 21.98
C LEU A 380 -28.32 7.98 21.29
N SER A 381 -28.40 6.82 20.63
CA SER A 381 -29.64 6.37 19.97
C SER A 381 -30.75 6.10 20.99
N LEU A 382 -30.42 5.42 22.10
CA LEU A 382 -31.36 5.15 23.20
C LEU A 382 -31.76 6.44 23.95
N GLU A 383 -30.83 7.39 24.11
CA GLU A 383 -31.09 8.67 24.76
C GLU A 383 -32.03 9.55 23.92
N VAL A 384 -31.82 9.63 22.60
CA VAL A 384 -32.76 10.31 21.69
C VAL A 384 -34.14 9.64 21.74
N ALA A 385 -34.21 8.32 21.66
CA ALA A 385 -35.49 7.59 21.69
C ALA A 385 -36.25 7.82 23.02
N SER A 386 -35.55 7.73 24.15
CA SER A 386 -36.17 7.85 25.47
C SER A 386 -36.60 9.28 25.79
N ILE A 387 -35.81 10.30 25.45
CA ILE A 387 -36.21 11.71 25.63
C ILE A 387 -37.39 12.06 24.70
N THR A 388 -37.40 11.53 23.47
CA THR A 388 -38.53 11.70 22.55
C THR A 388 -39.82 11.15 23.16
N ALA A 389 -39.78 9.92 23.69
CA ALA A 389 -40.93 9.31 24.37
C ALA A 389 -41.37 10.13 25.60
N ALA A 390 -40.42 10.60 26.41
CA ALA A 390 -40.69 11.40 27.59
C ALA A 390 -41.33 12.76 27.26
N LEU A 391 -40.90 13.41 26.17
CA LEU A 391 -41.49 14.67 25.70
C LEU A 391 -42.87 14.48 25.08
N ILE A 392 -43.11 13.39 24.34
CA ILE A 392 -44.45 13.08 23.82
C ILE A 392 -45.43 12.84 24.97
N TRP A 393 -44.98 12.15 26.03
CA TRP A 393 -45.77 11.97 27.24
C TRP A 393 -46.04 13.30 27.98
N ALA A 394 -45.03 14.16 28.10
CA ALA A 394 -45.16 15.44 28.80
C ALA A 394 -46.00 16.47 28.02
N ALA A 395 -45.90 16.49 26.69
CA ALA A 395 -46.56 17.43 25.79
C ALA A 395 -47.28 16.72 24.63
N PRO A 396 -48.39 15.99 24.88
CA PRO A 396 -49.06 15.18 23.85
C PRO A 396 -49.56 16.02 22.67
N HIS A 397 -50.02 17.25 22.91
CA HIS A 397 -50.51 18.17 21.88
C HIS A 397 -49.41 18.61 20.89
N ALA A 398 -48.14 18.62 21.33
CA ALA A 398 -46.99 19.08 20.55
C ALA A 398 -46.12 17.92 20.00
N TRP A 399 -46.66 16.70 19.94
CA TRP A 399 -45.92 15.50 19.52
C TRP A 399 -45.22 15.64 18.16
N HIS A 400 -45.82 16.40 17.23
CA HIS A 400 -45.27 16.64 15.90
C HIS A 400 -43.99 17.49 15.93
N ILE A 401 -43.90 18.48 16.85
CA ILE A 401 -42.67 19.29 17.04
C ILE A 401 -41.58 18.43 17.67
N VAL A 402 -41.93 17.57 18.63
CA VAL A 402 -40.99 16.63 19.26
C VAL A 402 -40.43 15.65 18.22
N LEU A 403 -41.26 15.12 17.32
CA LEU A 403 -40.78 14.27 16.23
C LEU A 403 -39.92 15.03 15.23
N ALA A 404 -40.25 16.28 14.90
CA ALA A 404 -39.41 17.12 14.05
C ALA A 404 -38.03 17.35 14.70
N LEU A 405 -37.97 17.58 16.01
CA LEU A 405 -36.73 17.76 16.76
C LEU A 405 -35.87 16.48 16.76
N ALA A 406 -36.49 15.32 16.99
CA ALA A 406 -35.83 14.02 16.89
C ALA A 406 -35.33 13.73 15.46
N ALA A 407 -36.16 14.03 14.46
CA ALA A 407 -35.81 13.87 13.05
C ALA A 407 -34.63 14.77 12.65
N VAL A 408 -34.62 16.05 13.03
CA VAL A 408 -33.48 16.96 12.78
C VAL A 408 -32.20 16.44 13.45
N THR A 409 -32.31 15.99 14.70
CA THR A 409 -31.19 15.45 15.49
C THR A 409 -30.57 14.19 14.87
N LEU A 410 -31.36 13.35 14.19
CA LEU A 410 -30.89 12.11 13.56
C LEU A 410 -30.51 12.30 12.07
N LEU A 411 -31.35 13.00 11.29
CA LEU A 411 -31.20 13.10 9.84
C LEU A 411 -30.07 14.04 9.44
N VAL A 412 -29.87 15.17 10.13
CA VAL A 412 -28.80 16.12 9.77
C VAL A 412 -27.41 15.48 9.89
N PRO A 413 -27.05 14.77 10.98
CA PRO A 413 -25.79 14.01 11.04
C PRO A 413 -25.63 12.95 9.95
N LEU A 414 -26.71 12.27 9.53
CA LEU A 414 -26.68 11.25 8.47
C LEU A 414 -26.48 11.87 7.08
N ILE A 415 -27.09 13.01 6.81
CA ILE A 415 -26.89 13.78 5.57
C ILE A 415 -25.46 14.34 5.54
N ALA A 416 -25.04 14.97 6.64
CA ALA A 416 -23.70 15.51 6.79
C ALA A 416 -22.63 14.41 6.63
N GLN A 417 -22.85 13.21 7.15
CA GLN A 417 -21.95 12.07 6.94
C GLN A 417 -21.69 11.82 5.46
N LYS A 418 -22.73 11.81 4.61
CA LYS A 418 -22.57 11.58 3.16
C LYS A 418 -21.80 12.71 2.49
N LEU A 419 -22.08 13.95 2.87
CA LEU A 419 -21.48 15.15 2.25
C LEU A 419 -20.05 15.42 2.73
N LEU A 420 -19.73 15.06 3.98
CA LEU A 420 -18.40 15.24 4.59
C LEU A 420 -17.46 14.07 4.29
N PHE A 421 -17.97 12.96 3.77
CA PHE A 421 -17.18 11.75 3.51
C PHE A 421 -16.00 12.01 2.56
N GLU A 422 -16.25 12.61 1.40
CA GLU A 422 -15.23 12.88 0.39
C GLU A 422 -14.19 13.93 0.87
N PRO A 423 -14.58 15.07 1.46
CA PRO A 423 -13.63 15.97 2.12
C PRO A 423 -12.76 15.28 3.18
N ASP A 424 -13.34 14.41 4.00
CA ASP A 424 -12.61 13.70 5.05
C ASP A 424 -11.60 12.69 4.48
N LEU A 425 -11.98 11.93 3.44
CA LEU A 425 -11.07 11.06 2.70
C LEU A 425 -9.90 11.84 2.10
N ARG A 426 -10.14 13.03 1.53
CA ARG A 426 -9.07 13.90 1.01
C ARG A 426 -8.06 14.28 2.09
N VAL A 427 -8.54 14.68 3.27
CA VAL A 427 -7.67 14.97 4.42
C VAL A 427 -6.83 13.76 4.80
N GLN A 428 -7.43 12.56 4.86
CA GLN A 428 -6.71 11.32 5.18
C GLN A 428 -5.64 10.97 4.13
N MET A 429 -5.95 11.12 2.84
CA MET A 429 -4.98 10.88 1.76
C MET A 429 -3.79 11.84 1.83
N HIS A 430 -4.04 13.15 1.99
CA HIS A 430 -2.97 14.13 2.12
C HIS A 430 -2.16 13.93 3.40
N SER A 431 -2.79 13.54 4.50
CA SER A 431 -2.09 13.21 5.75
C SER A 431 -1.16 12.01 5.57
N GLY A 432 -1.63 10.96 4.88
CA GLY A 432 -0.80 9.78 4.58
C GLY A 432 0.39 10.12 3.66
N ALA A 433 0.16 10.94 2.63
CA ALA A 433 1.21 11.39 1.72
C ALA A 433 2.29 12.21 2.45
N LEU A 434 1.88 13.09 3.38
CA LEU A 434 2.80 13.88 4.20
C LEU A 434 3.65 12.98 5.11
N SER A 435 3.03 12.05 5.85
CA SER A 435 3.76 11.10 6.71
C SER A 435 4.72 10.22 5.91
N GLY A 436 4.28 9.69 4.75
CA GLY A 436 5.12 8.88 3.87
C GLY A 436 6.31 9.66 3.31
N PHE A 437 6.09 10.92 2.90
CA PHE A 437 7.16 11.81 2.45
C PHE A 437 8.20 12.08 3.54
N THR A 438 7.77 12.34 4.78
CA THR A 438 8.69 12.54 5.91
C THR A 438 9.56 11.31 6.17
N LEU A 439 8.97 10.11 6.18
CA LEU A 439 9.74 8.87 6.36
C LEU A 439 10.75 8.66 5.23
N ASN A 440 10.36 8.90 3.98
CA ASN A 440 11.27 8.78 2.84
C ASN A 440 12.40 9.81 2.88
N ALA A 441 12.12 11.04 3.34
CA ALA A 441 13.12 12.08 3.50
C ALA A 441 14.16 11.74 4.59
N LEU A 442 13.75 11.05 5.66
CA LEU A 442 14.66 10.57 6.70
C LEU A 442 15.64 9.52 6.17
N VAL A 443 15.15 8.57 5.35
CA VAL A 443 16.00 7.56 4.70
C VAL A 443 17.03 8.21 3.76
N GLY A 444 16.66 9.31 3.08
CA GLY A 444 17.51 10.04 2.14
C GLY A 444 18.28 11.23 2.72
N LEU A 445 18.39 11.36 4.05
CA LEU A 445 18.85 12.60 4.70
C LEU A 445 20.28 12.99 4.30
N THR A 446 21.20 12.03 4.23
CA THR A 446 22.61 12.30 3.90
C THR A 446 22.76 12.87 2.48
N PRO A 447 22.24 12.21 1.41
CA PRO A 447 22.23 12.81 0.08
C PRO A 447 21.59 14.20 0.03
N ILE A 448 20.46 14.41 0.72
CA ILE A 448 19.77 15.70 0.74
C ILE A 448 20.68 16.81 1.27
N ARG A 449 21.41 16.55 2.37
CA ARG A 449 22.35 17.51 2.97
C ARG A 449 23.55 17.78 2.08
N ILE A 450 24.17 16.73 1.53
CA ILE A 450 25.37 16.85 0.71
C ILE A 450 25.08 17.59 -0.60
N HIS A 451 23.91 17.36 -1.22
CA HIS A 451 23.51 18.07 -2.43
C HIS A 451 22.88 19.45 -2.18
N GLY A 452 22.76 19.89 -0.92
CA GLY A 452 22.08 21.16 -0.59
C GLY A 452 20.62 21.22 -1.06
N ALA A 453 19.95 20.06 -1.15
CA ALA A 453 18.62 19.92 -1.75
C ALA A 453 17.47 20.37 -0.81
N GLU A 454 17.80 21.06 0.28
CA GLU A 454 16.88 21.51 1.33
C GLU A 454 15.75 22.39 0.78
N ARG A 455 16.07 23.28 -0.18
CA ARG A 455 15.06 24.14 -0.83
C ARG A 455 14.07 23.33 -1.65
N SER A 456 14.54 22.32 -2.37
CA SER A 456 13.70 21.42 -3.17
C SER A 456 12.80 20.57 -2.27
N LEU A 457 13.36 20.02 -1.18
CA LEU A 457 12.62 19.27 -0.18
C LEU A 457 11.55 20.14 0.48
N ARG A 458 11.90 21.37 0.90
CA ARG A 458 10.97 22.32 1.52
C ARG A 458 9.82 22.66 0.58
N ARG A 459 10.08 22.97 -0.69
CA ARG A 459 9.02 23.25 -1.68
C ARG A 459 8.07 22.06 -1.86
N ALA A 460 8.61 20.84 -1.92
CA ALA A 460 7.80 19.63 -2.03
C ALA A 460 6.92 19.44 -0.78
N GLN A 461 7.49 19.63 0.41
CA GLN A 461 6.75 19.57 1.67
C GLN A 461 5.70 20.67 1.79
N GLU A 462 6.02 21.91 1.45
CA GLU A 462 5.09 23.05 1.43
C GLU A 462 3.90 22.75 0.53
N THR A 463 4.12 22.17 -0.65
CA THR A 463 3.03 21.79 -1.57
C THR A 463 2.08 20.76 -0.93
N LEU A 464 2.63 19.71 -0.31
CA LEU A 464 1.84 18.72 0.40
C LEU A 464 1.09 19.34 1.59
N LEU A 465 1.76 20.20 2.36
CA LEU A 465 1.19 20.86 3.53
C LEU A 465 0.06 21.82 3.16
N VAL A 466 0.20 22.58 2.08
CA VAL A 466 -0.85 23.48 1.56
C VAL A 466 -2.06 22.66 1.09
N SER A 467 -1.84 21.56 0.37
CA SER A 467 -2.93 20.68 -0.08
C SER A 467 -3.69 20.07 1.10
N TRP A 468 -2.98 19.58 2.11
CA TRP A 468 -3.55 19.08 3.35
C TRP A 468 -4.31 20.18 4.10
N SER A 469 -3.72 21.36 4.26
CA SER A 469 -4.32 22.49 4.97
C SER A 469 -5.60 22.97 4.31
N LYS A 470 -5.62 23.10 2.97
CA LYS A 470 -6.82 23.48 2.21
C LYS A 470 -7.93 22.44 2.37
N ALA A 471 -7.60 21.15 2.23
CA ALA A 471 -8.56 20.07 2.43
C ALA A 471 -9.12 20.05 3.86
N ARG A 472 -8.25 20.25 4.86
CA ARG A 472 -8.63 20.27 6.27
C ARG A 472 -9.48 21.48 6.62
N TYR A 473 -9.11 22.65 6.13
CA TYR A 473 -9.88 23.88 6.29
C TYR A 473 -11.27 23.71 5.67
N TRP A 474 -11.36 23.21 4.44
CA TRP A 474 -12.65 22.97 3.79
C TRP A 474 -13.54 21.99 4.55
N LEU A 475 -12.98 20.86 4.99
CA LEU A 475 -13.70 19.89 5.83
C LEU A 475 -14.19 20.55 7.14
N GLN A 476 -13.34 21.34 7.79
CA GLN A 476 -13.68 22.00 9.05
C GLN A 476 -14.78 23.04 8.85
N THR A 477 -14.69 23.87 7.81
CA THR A 477 -15.71 24.86 7.47
C THR A 477 -17.07 24.21 7.21
N LEU A 478 -17.11 23.14 6.40
CA LEU A 478 -18.35 22.39 6.17
C LEU A 478 -18.87 21.77 7.46
N SER A 479 -17.99 21.18 8.28
CA SER A 479 -18.38 20.56 9.55
C SER A 479 -18.99 21.57 10.52
N VAL A 480 -18.34 22.72 10.71
CA VAL A 480 -18.85 23.81 11.55
C VAL A 480 -20.15 24.37 10.99
N GLY A 481 -20.30 24.46 9.67
CA GLY A 481 -21.55 24.86 9.01
C GLY A 481 -22.70 23.91 9.34
N PHE A 482 -22.49 22.59 9.25
CA PHE A 482 -23.51 21.60 9.62
C PHE A 482 -23.82 21.61 11.12
N GLU A 483 -22.81 21.75 11.98
CA GLU A 483 -22.99 21.84 13.43
C GLU A 483 -23.79 23.10 13.82
N GLY A 484 -23.44 24.25 13.24
CA GLY A 484 -24.16 25.51 13.45
C GLY A 484 -25.59 25.45 12.93
N GLY A 485 -25.81 24.91 11.73
CA GLY A 485 -27.15 24.71 11.16
C GLY A 485 -28.02 23.79 12.03
N LEU A 486 -27.45 22.68 12.51
CA LEU A 486 -28.12 21.77 13.44
C LEU A 486 -28.51 22.46 14.74
N MET A 487 -27.60 23.24 15.33
CA MET A 487 -27.88 23.99 16.56
C MET A 487 -29.01 25.02 16.35
N LEU A 488 -28.94 25.82 15.29
CA LEU A 488 -29.96 26.82 14.98
C LEU A 488 -31.35 26.19 14.78
N MET A 489 -31.43 25.13 13.97
CA MET A 489 -32.69 24.39 13.75
C MET A 489 -33.22 23.78 15.04
N SER A 490 -32.34 23.15 15.83
CA SER A 490 -32.74 22.49 17.08
C SER A 490 -33.22 23.51 18.11
N TYR A 491 -32.50 24.61 18.33
CA TYR A 491 -32.96 25.66 19.25
C TYR A 491 -34.25 26.34 18.79
N GLY A 492 -34.43 26.58 17.49
CA GLY A 492 -35.68 27.09 16.95
C GLY A 492 -36.88 26.17 17.23
N LEU A 493 -36.71 24.87 17.03
CA LEU A 493 -37.72 23.86 17.36
C LEU A 493 -37.97 23.73 18.86
N VAL A 494 -36.92 23.85 19.69
CA VAL A 494 -37.07 23.88 21.16
C VAL A 494 -37.89 25.09 21.61
N MET A 495 -37.64 26.28 21.06
CA MET A 495 -38.41 27.49 21.38
C MET A 495 -39.88 27.33 20.95
N LEU A 496 -40.12 26.79 19.76
CA LEU A 496 -41.48 26.50 19.28
C LEU A 496 -42.20 25.48 20.17
N LEU A 497 -41.50 24.42 20.58
CA LEU A 497 -42.03 23.40 21.48
C LEU A 497 -42.44 24.02 22.83
N VAL A 498 -41.54 24.81 23.44
CA VAL A 498 -41.80 25.46 24.74
C VAL A 498 -42.96 26.46 24.63
N TYR A 499 -43.01 27.26 23.56
CA TYR A 499 -44.12 28.18 23.30
C TYR A 499 -45.46 27.44 23.18
N SER A 500 -45.52 26.41 22.33
CA SER A 500 -46.73 25.59 22.16
C SER A 500 -47.17 24.88 23.43
N TYR A 501 -46.21 24.50 24.29
CA TYR A 501 -46.49 23.87 25.57
C TYR A 501 -47.12 24.86 26.57
N LEU A 502 -46.64 26.11 26.58
CA LEU A 502 -47.15 27.18 27.44
C LEU A 502 -48.55 27.65 27.04
N GLU A 503 -48.87 27.69 25.74
CA GLU A 503 -50.23 28.05 25.28
C GLU A 503 -51.26 26.92 25.47
N GLY A 504 -50.83 25.67 25.36
CA GLY A 504 -51.74 24.52 25.27
C GLY A 504 -52.03 23.78 26.57
N THR A 505 -51.46 24.17 27.72
CA THR A 505 -51.55 23.36 28.96
C THR A 505 -51.53 24.17 30.25
N ASP A 506 -52.41 23.81 31.20
CA ASP A 506 -52.40 24.35 32.57
C ASP A 506 -51.35 23.69 33.51
N ARG A 507 -50.59 22.70 33.00
CA ARG A 507 -49.57 21.95 33.76
C ARG A 507 -48.25 22.73 33.87
N ALA A 508 -48.30 23.87 34.55
CA ALA A 508 -47.14 24.73 34.79
C ALA A 508 -45.97 24.01 35.50
N SER A 509 -46.25 22.94 36.27
CA SER A 509 -45.26 22.15 37.00
C SER A 509 -44.28 21.37 36.11
N LEU A 510 -44.62 21.09 34.85
CA LEU A 510 -43.77 20.31 33.94
C LEU A 510 -42.94 21.18 32.98
N VAL A 511 -43.15 22.50 32.95
CA VAL A 511 -42.47 23.42 32.01
C VAL A 511 -40.95 23.28 32.09
N LEU A 512 -40.38 23.28 33.30
CA LEU A 512 -38.93 23.18 33.47
C LEU A 512 -38.37 21.84 32.99
N LEU A 513 -39.14 20.75 33.15
CA LEU A 513 -38.75 19.42 32.71
C LEU A 513 -38.79 19.32 31.18
N VAL A 514 -39.80 19.89 30.53
CA VAL A 514 -39.90 20.01 29.08
C VAL A 514 -38.74 20.83 28.52
N VAL A 515 -38.43 21.99 29.11
CA VAL A 515 -37.28 22.83 28.73
C VAL A 515 -35.96 22.05 28.88
N TYR A 516 -35.76 21.38 30.01
CA TYR A 516 -34.54 20.60 30.26
C TYR A 516 -34.34 19.49 29.22
N TRP A 517 -35.37 18.70 28.92
CA TRP A 517 -35.31 17.62 27.93
C TRP A 517 -35.17 18.15 26.51
N ALA A 518 -35.87 19.22 26.16
CA ALA A 518 -35.79 19.84 24.85
C ALA A 518 -34.38 20.39 24.57
N LEU A 519 -33.74 21.05 25.55
CA LEU A 519 -32.38 21.59 25.42
C LEU A 519 -31.29 20.51 25.29
N ARG A 520 -31.60 19.23 25.55
CA ARG A 520 -30.66 18.12 25.32
C ARG A 520 -30.48 17.79 23.84
N PHE A 521 -31.48 18.00 22.99
CA PHE A 521 -31.40 17.63 21.57
C PHE A 521 -30.27 18.31 20.79
N PRO A 522 -30.03 19.63 20.92
CA PRO A 522 -28.86 20.27 20.28
C PRO A 522 -27.53 19.60 20.65
N ILE A 523 -27.35 19.25 21.93
CA ILE A 523 -26.13 18.60 22.45
C ILE A 523 -26.02 17.16 21.91
N LEU A 524 -27.12 16.41 21.89
CA LEU A 524 -27.17 15.05 21.34
C LEU A 524 -26.88 15.05 19.83
N GLY A 525 -27.44 16.00 19.10
CA GLY A 525 -27.19 16.21 17.68
C GLY A 525 -25.72 16.48 17.39
N GLN A 526 -25.07 17.36 18.15
CA GLN A 526 -23.63 17.62 18.02
C GLN A 526 -22.79 16.35 18.29
N ARG A 527 -23.14 15.56 19.30
CA ARG A 527 -22.45 14.29 19.59
C ARG A 527 -22.63 13.26 18.47
N LEU A 528 -23.84 13.15 17.92
CA LEU A 528 -24.12 12.31 16.76
C LEU A 528 -23.34 12.78 15.52
N MET A 529 -23.18 14.09 15.31
CA MET A 529 -22.37 14.67 14.23
C MET A 529 -20.88 14.35 14.36
N MET A 530 -20.35 14.29 15.58
CA MET A 530 -18.96 13.82 15.80
C MET A 530 -18.83 12.32 15.52
N LEU A 531 -19.78 11.52 16.00
CA LEU A 531 -19.79 10.07 15.83
C LEU A 531 -19.96 9.65 14.37
N SER A 532 -20.80 10.34 13.60
CA SER A 532 -21.05 10.06 12.19
C SER A 532 -19.80 10.20 11.31
N ARG A 533 -18.79 10.95 11.78
CA ARG A 533 -17.45 11.03 11.16
C ARG A 533 -16.48 10.01 11.75
N ALA A 534 -16.41 9.91 13.08
CA ALA A 534 -15.44 9.07 13.76
C ALA A 534 -15.59 7.57 13.43
N PHE A 535 -16.84 7.08 13.34
CA PHE A 535 -17.11 5.66 13.13
C PHE A 535 -16.71 5.16 11.73
N PRO A 536 -17.15 5.80 10.61
CA PRO A 536 -16.67 5.43 9.27
C PRO A 536 -15.15 5.50 9.13
N ASN A 537 -14.51 6.50 9.76
CA ASN A 537 -13.06 6.65 9.73
C ASN A 537 -12.34 5.51 10.41
N ALA A 538 -12.82 5.10 11.59
CA ALA A 538 -12.28 3.95 12.29
C ALA A 538 -12.50 2.66 11.47
N MET A 539 -13.67 2.48 10.85
CA MET A 539 -13.95 1.33 9.97
C MET A 539 -13.08 1.30 8.71
N ASN A 540 -12.78 2.46 8.10
CA ASN A 540 -11.87 2.54 6.95
C ASN A 540 -10.44 2.11 7.34
N ARG A 541 -9.96 2.49 8.53
CA ARG A 541 -8.67 2.01 9.06
C ARG A 541 -8.68 0.51 9.31
N VAL A 542 -9.77 -0.05 9.86
CA VAL A 542 -9.94 -1.50 9.99
C VAL A 542 -9.84 -2.18 8.63
N ARG A 543 -10.55 -1.69 7.61
CA ARG A 543 -10.49 -2.26 6.26
C ARG A 543 -9.07 -2.23 5.68
N ARG A 544 -8.32 -1.14 5.86
CA ARG A 544 -6.92 -1.05 5.40
C ARG A 544 -5.98 -2.02 6.14
N LEU A 545 -6.26 -2.30 7.40
CA LEU A 545 -5.50 -3.28 8.17
C LEU A 545 -5.86 -4.71 7.79
N LEU A 546 -7.15 -4.99 7.57
CA LEU A 546 -7.63 -6.31 7.13
C LEU A 546 -7.21 -6.65 5.70
N ASP A 547 -6.91 -5.66 4.86
CA ASP A 547 -6.23 -5.89 3.57
C ASP A 547 -4.92 -6.65 3.77
N VAL A 548 -4.18 -6.30 4.83
CA VAL A 548 -2.91 -6.93 5.19
C VAL A 548 -3.15 -8.27 5.91
N ILE A 549 -3.92 -8.26 7.00
CA ILE A 549 -4.14 -9.43 7.87
C ILE A 549 -4.90 -10.55 7.14
N GLY A 550 -5.85 -10.20 6.25
CA GLY A 550 -6.76 -11.16 5.63
C GLY A 550 -7.88 -11.60 6.57
N ASP A 551 -8.56 -12.72 6.23
CA ASP A 551 -9.45 -13.37 7.20
C ASP A 551 -8.60 -14.06 8.25
N ILE A 552 -8.91 -13.83 9.51
CA ILE A 552 -8.27 -14.55 10.60
C ILE A 552 -8.93 -15.91 10.60
N LYS A 553 -8.24 -16.86 9.98
CA LYS A 553 -8.57 -18.28 10.11
C LYS A 553 -8.39 -18.62 11.59
N ASP A 554 -9.25 -19.47 12.12
CA ASP A 554 -8.99 -20.07 13.43
C ASP A 554 -7.57 -20.63 13.38
N PRO A 555 -6.76 -20.48 14.46
CA PRO A 555 -5.50 -21.19 14.52
C PRO A 555 -5.81 -22.63 14.13
N PRO A 556 -5.12 -23.22 13.13
CA PRO A 556 -5.33 -24.63 12.85
C PRO A 556 -5.29 -25.32 14.20
N ALA A 557 -6.32 -26.12 14.51
CA ALA A 557 -6.36 -26.92 15.73
C ALA A 557 -4.94 -27.43 15.89
N ARG A 558 -4.27 -27.05 17.01
CA ARG A 558 -2.85 -27.38 17.27
C ARG A 558 -2.62 -28.73 16.62
N PRO A 559 -1.77 -28.86 15.59
CA PRO A 559 -1.56 -30.18 15.05
C PRO A 559 -1.14 -31.03 16.27
N GLU A 560 -1.98 -32.02 16.61
CA GLU A 560 -1.81 -32.88 17.79
C GLU A 560 -0.59 -33.79 17.65
N ALA A 561 0.17 -33.62 16.58
CA ALA A 561 1.55 -34.01 16.49
C ALA A 561 2.35 -32.77 16.07
N PRO A 562 3.62 -32.60 16.51
CA PRO A 562 4.57 -31.87 15.68
C PRO A 562 4.35 -32.37 14.25
N VAL A 563 4.22 -31.47 13.27
CA VAL A 563 4.42 -31.88 11.88
C VAL A 563 5.69 -32.69 11.96
N GLN A 564 5.60 -34.02 11.82
CA GLN A 564 6.79 -34.87 11.83
C GLN A 564 7.63 -34.20 10.77
N GLU A 565 8.76 -33.60 11.18
CA GLU A 565 9.76 -33.19 10.22
C GLU A 565 9.91 -34.43 9.35
N PRO A 566 9.58 -34.38 8.05
CA PRO A 566 10.05 -35.42 7.19
C PRO A 566 11.55 -35.20 7.25
N VAL A 567 12.19 -36.00 8.11
CA VAL A 567 13.60 -36.32 8.05
C VAL A 567 13.82 -36.48 6.56
N ALA A 568 14.64 -35.58 5.97
CA ALA A 568 15.07 -35.76 4.60
C ALA A 568 15.40 -37.25 4.48
N PRO A 569 14.85 -37.99 3.49
CA PRO A 569 15.00 -39.44 3.44
C PRO A 569 16.45 -39.78 3.77
N ALA A 570 16.72 -40.81 4.56
CA ALA A 570 18.08 -41.10 5.05
C ALA A 570 19.13 -41.23 3.91
N ASP A 571 18.65 -41.35 2.66
CA ASP A 571 19.39 -41.39 1.39
C ASP A 571 19.33 -40.08 0.56
N ALA A 572 18.82 -38.97 1.09
CA ALA A 572 18.76 -37.70 0.37
C ALA A 572 20.17 -37.12 0.23
N ALA A 573 20.59 -36.86 -1.02
CA ALA A 573 21.85 -36.17 -1.29
C ALA A 573 21.97 -34.89 -0.44
N SER A 574 23.20 -34.62 0.03
CA SER A 574 23.56 -33.42 0.79
C SER A 574 23.17 -32.13 0.07
N GLY A 575 23.18 -32.12 -1.27
CA GLY A 575 22.68 -31.04 -2.10
C GLY A 575 21.24 -31.23 -2.60
N VAL A 576 20.63 -30.15 -3.11
CA VAL A 576 19.34 -30.17 -3.83
C VAL A 576 19.53 -30.27 -5.35
N SER A 577 18.69 -31.05 -6.03
CA SER A 577 18.55 -30.95 -7.49
C SER A 577 17.58 -29.84 -7.87
N ILE A 578 17.89 -29.08 -8.92
CA ILE A 578 17.06 -27.96 -9.40
C ILE A 578 16.79 -28.15 -10.88
N VAL A 579 15.52 -28.31 -11.25
CA VAL A 579 15.09 -28.42 -12.66
C VAL A 579 14.12 -27.29 -12.99
N MET A 580 14.41 -26.54 -14.05
CA MET A 580 13.53 -25.52 -14.61
C MET A 580 13.18 -25.90 -16.05
N GLU A 581 11.89 -25.90 -16.37
CA GLU A 581 11.38 -26.30 -17.69
C GLU A 581 10.63 -25.15 -18.35
N LYS A 582 11.25 -24.51 -19.37
CA LYS A 582 10.66 -23.43 -20.17
C LYS A 582 10.03 -22.30 -19.33
N VAL A 583 10.70 -21.94 -18.23
CA VAL A 583 10.23 -20.93 -17.28
C VAL A 583 10.20 -19.54 -17.92
N ARG A 584 9.06 -18.86 -17.78
CA ARG A 584 8.88 -17.45 -18.16
C ARG A 584 8.43 -16.65 -16.95
N VAL A 585 9.05 -15.50 -16.70
CA VAL A 585 8.67 -14.58 -15.63
C VAL A 585 8.28 -13.24 -16.22
N LYS A 586 7.13 -12.71 -15.80
CA LYS A 586 6.70 -11.34 -16.09
C LYS A 586 6.77 -10.48 -14.82
N GLY A 587 7.24 -9.25 -14.94
CA GLY A 587 7.19 -8.24 -13.87
C GLY A 587 6.99 -6.85 -14.47
N GLY A 588 6.19 -6.00 -13.82
CA GLY A 588 5.87 -4.65 -14.32
C GLY A 588 5.24 -4.62 -15.71
N GLY A 589 4.63 -5.71 -16.18
CA GLY A 589 4.08 -5.85 -17.54
C GLY A 589 5.09 -6.30 -18.61
N HIS A 590 6.38 -6.45 -18.28
CA HIS A 590 7.43 -6.89 -19.20
C HIS A 590 7.90 -8.31 -18.88
N THR A 591 8.42 -9.03 -19.88
CA THR A 591 9.03 -10.36 -19.66
C THR A 591 10.46 -10.18 -19.18
N ILE A 592 10.77 -10.66 -17.98
CA ILE A 592 12.11 -10.56 -17.36
C ILE A 592 12.94 -11.81 -17.65
N LEU A 593 12.32 -12.99 -17.55
CA LEU A 593 12.92 -14.26 -17.94
C LEU A 593 12.08 -14.90 -19.04
N ASP A 594 12.71 -15.41 -20.09
CA ASP A 594 12.02 -15.97 -21.25
C ASP A 594 12.51 -17.39 -21.61
N LYS A 595 11.63 -18.38 -21.40
CA LYS A 595 11.87 -19.80 -21.74
C LYS A 595 13.15 -20.39 -21.13
N VAL A 596 13.48 -19.99 -19.91
CA VAL A 596 14.64 -20.51 -19.18
C VAL A 596 14.46 -21.99 -18.90
N SER A 597 15.41 -22.82 -19.35
CA SER A 597 15.46 -24.25 -19.05
C SER A 597 16.83 -24.59 -18.48
N LEU A 598 16.86 -25.22 -17.31
CA LEU A 598 18.08 -25.44 -16.54
C LEU A 598 17.95 -26.73 -15.72
N ASN A 599 19.05 -27.47 -15.59
CA ASN A 599 19.13 -28.65 -14.73
C ASN A 599 20.44 -28.58 -13.92
N ILE A 600 20.33 -28.46 -12.60
CA ILE A 600 21.45 -28.44 -11.64
C ILE A 600 21.42 -29.73 -10.82
N ALA A 601 22.53 -30.45 -10.85
CA ALA A 601 22.68 -31.68 -10.10
C ALA A 601 22.87 -31.40 -8.59
N PRO A 602 22.49 -32.32 -7.70
CA PRO A 602 22.80 -32.21 -6.28
C PRO A 602 24.31 -32.05 -6.03
N GLY A 603 24.70 -31.08 -5.20
CA GLY A 603 26.10 -30.83 -4.83
C GLY A 603 26.89 -30.03 -5.87
N GLU A 604 26.28 -29.63 -6.98
CA GLU A 604 26.96 -28.89 -8.05
C GLU A 604 27.19 -27.42 -7.67
N HIS A 605 28.40 -26.91 -7.91
CA HIS A 605 28.73 -25.49 -7.77
C HIS A 605 28.61 -24.76 -9.11
N VAL A 606 27.61 -23.90 -9.21
CA VAL A 606 27.25 -23.16 -10.43
C VAL A 606 27.45 -21.66 -10.23
N ALA A 607 28.24 -21.04 -11.11
CA ALA A 607 28.37 -19.58 -11.18
C ALA A 607 27.38 -18.99 -12.20
N VAL A 608 26.75 -17.87 -11.86
CA VAL A 608 25.82 -17.13 -12.73
C VAL A 608 26.40 -15.76 -13.03
N VAL A 609 26.73 -15.53 -14.30
CA VAL A 609 27.33 -14.30 -14.80
C VAL A 609 26.46 -13.66 -15.88
N GLY A 610 26.64 -12.37 -16.11
CA GLY A 610 25.90 -11.63 -17.12
C GLY A 610 25.83 -10.15 -16.80
N VAL A 611 25.40 -9.35 -17.77
CA VAL A 611 25.28 -7.89 -17.62
C VAL A 611 24.28 -7.50 -16.53
N SER A 612 24.40 -6.28 -16.00
CA SER A 612 23.40 -5.74 -15.07
C SER A 612 22.03 -5.71 -15.75
N GLY A 613 20.97 -6.08 -15.03
CA GLY A 613 19.61 -6.18 -15.59
C GLY A 613 19.31 -7.43 -16.42
N ALA A 614 20.25 -8.36 -16.60
CA ALA A 614 20.03 -9.58 -17.40
C ALA A 614 19.00 -10.58 -16.82
N GLY A 615 18.56 -10.41 -15.58
CA GLY A 615 17.61 -11.32 -14.90
C GLY A 615 18.24 -12.27 -13.86
N LYS A 616 19.51 -12.06 -13.46
CA LYS A 616 20.23 -12.93 -12.50
C LYS A 616 19.54 -13.00 -11.12
N SER A 617 19.24 -11.85 -10.51
CA SER A 617 18.53 -11.81 -9.23
C SER A 617 17.08 -12.30 -9.36
N THR A 618 16.48 -12.22 -10.55
CA THR A 618 15.15 -12.80 -10.85
C THR A 618 15.21 -14.33 -10.82
N LEU A 619 16.29 -14.93 -11.33
CA LEU A 619 16.52 -16.37 -11.26
C LEU A 619 16.64 -16.85 -9.81
N VAL A 620 17.42 -16.12 -8.99
CA VAL A 620 17.52 -16.37 -7.54
C VAL A 620 16.16 -16.20 -6.85
N GLY A 621 15.43 -15.14 -7.21
CA GLY A 621 14.11 -14.86 -6.66
C GLY A 621 13.06 -15.94 -6.93
N LEU A 622 13.19 -16.71 -8.01
CA LEU A 622 12.34 -17.88 -8.25
C LEU A 622 12.59 -19.00 -7.23
N LEU A 623 13.86 -19.30 -6.93
CA LEU A 623 14.23 -20.33 -5.96
C LEU A 623 13.88 -19.94 -4.53
N LEU A 624 14.03 -18.66 -4.20
CA LEU A 624 13.63 -18.12 -2.91
C LEU A 624 12.11 -17.91 -2.81
N GLY A 625 11.35 -18.10 -3.88
CA GLY A 625 9.88 -17.97 -3.91
C GLY A 625 9.36 -16.53 -3.90
N TRP A 626 10.20 -15.55 -4.21
CA TRP A 626 9.80 -14.15 -4.35
C TRP A 626 8.97 -13.89 -5.60
N LEU A 627 9.22 -14.69 -6.64
CA LEU A 627 8.54 -14.64 -7.92
C LEU A 627 8.01 -16.03 -8.24
N ARG A 628 6.87 -16.08 -8.94
CA ARG A 628 6.30 -17.31 -9.50
C ARG A 628 6.46 -17.30 -11.02
N PRO A 629 6.71 -18.46 -11.65
CA PRO A 629 6.73 -18.56 -13.10
C PRO A 629 5.33 -18.24 -13.67
N ALA A 630 5.28 -17.38 -14.68
CA ALA A 630 4.06 -17.11 -15.45
C ALA A 630 3.74 -18.25 -16.43
N ARG A 631 4.78 -18.97 -16.88
CA ARG A 631 4.70 -20.22 -17.66
C ARG A 631 5.91 -21.10 -17.33
N GLY A 632 5.78 -22.39 -17.59
CA GLY A 632 6.81 -23.38 -17.25
C GLY A 632 6.70 -23.82 -15.79
N GLU A 633 7.57 -24.74 -15.39
CA GLU A 633 7.58 -25.33 -14.06
C GLU A 633 9.00 -25.39 -13.48
N ILE A 634 9.08 -25.37 -12.16
CA ILE A 634 10.32 -25.50 -11.39
C ILE A 634 10.15 -26.70 -10.46
N LYS A 635 11.12 -27.61 -10.45
CA LYS A 635 11.15 -28.78 -9.58
C LYS A 635 12.41 -28.76 -8.72
N ILE A 636 12.25 -29.09 -7.44
CA ILE A 636 13.33 -29.27 -6.47
C ILE A 636 13.26 -30.71 -5.97
N ASP A 637 14.33 -31.48 -6.10
CA ASP A 637 14.34 -32.92 -5.75
C ASP A 637 13.19 -33.70 -6.40
N GLY A 638 12.88 -33.35 -7.66
CA GLY A 638 11.79 -33.94 -8.45
C GLY A 638 10.37 -33.47 -8.08
N GLN A 639 10.19 -32.69 -7.01
CA GLN A 639 8.90 -32.14 -6.60
C GLN A 639 8.69 -30.73 -7.16
N VAL A 640 7.48 -30.43 -7.64
CA VAL A 640 7.13 -29.08 -8.11
C VAL A 640 7.27 -28.07 -6.97
N LEU A 641 7.88 -26.92 -7.26
CA LEU A 641 8.12 -25.84 -6.31
C LEU A 641 6.82 -25.06 -6.03
N ASP A 642 5.97 -25.63 -5.18
CA ASP A 642 4.81 -24.96 -4.59
C ASP A 642 5.18 -24.14 -3.33
N GLN A 643 4.21 -23.46 -2.71
CA GLN A 643 4.47 -22.61 -1.55
C GLN A 643 5.03 -23.38 -0.34
N ALA A 644 4.53 -24.60 -0.10
CA ALA A 644 5.03 -25.43 0.98
C ALA A 644 6.47 -25.93 0.70
N ALA A 645 6.77 -26.25 -0.56
CA ALA A 645 8.12 -26.62 -1.00
C ALA A 645 9.10 -25.44 -0.90
N VAL A 646 8.66 -24.21 -1.21
CA VAL A 646 9.46 -22.99 -0.99
C VAL A 646 9.79 -22.82 0.49
N GLU A 647 8.81 -22.97 1.38
CA GLU A 647 9.05 -22.86 2.83
C GLU A 647 10.02 -23.92 3.33
N ARG A 648 9.91 -25.17 2.84
CA ARG A 648 10.87 -26.24 3.14
C ARG A 648 12.27 -25.90 2.62
N LEU A 649 12.38 -25.46 1.37
CA LEU A 649 13.66 -25.08 0.77
C LEU A 649 14.32 -23.93 1.52
N ARG A 650 13.56 -22.89 1.91
CA ARG A 650 14.06 -21.75 2.70
C ARG A 650 14.65 -22.17 4.03
N ARG A 651 14.13 -23.23 4.68
CA ARG A 651 14.66 -23.77 5.95
C ARG A 651 16.06 -24.37 5.78
N THR A 652 16.34 -24.97 4.63
CA THR A 652 17.63 -25.62 4.28
C THR A 652 18.49 -24.77 3.34
N THR A 653 18.20 -23.47 3.17
CA THR A 653 18.97 -22.58 2.28
C THR A 653 19.82 -21.60 3.06
N ALA A 654 21.13 -21.58 2.82
CA ALA A 654 21.99 -20.48 3.23
C ALA A 654 21.96 -19.41 2.13
N TRP A 655 21.61 -18.17 2.49
CA TRP A 655 21.54 -17.07 1.52
C TRP A 655 22.37 -15.89 1.99
N VAL A 656 23.31 -15.48 1.15
CA VAL A 656 24.03 -14.21 1.28
C VAL A 656 23.40 -13.24 0.28
N ASP A 657 22.58 -12.36 0.83
CA ASP A 657 21.89 -11.29 0.12
C ASP A 657 22.93 -10.35 -0.60
N PRO A 658 22.54 -9.59 -1.64
CA PRO A 658 23.32 -8.45 -2.12
C PRO A 658 23.36 -7.24 -1.16
N ALA A 659 22.28 -6.90 -0.44
CA ALA A 659 22.17 -5.67 0.39
C ALA A 659 22.45 -5.87 1.90
N ILE A 660 23.37 -5.10 2.48
CA ILE A 660 23.74 -5.24 3.91
C ILE A 660 22.58 -4.81 4.81
N SER A 661 21.87 -5.81 5.35
CA SER A 661 20.77 -5.62 6.30
C SER A 661 21.20 -6.15 7.68
N LEU A 662 21.64 -5.23 8.54
CA LEU A 662 22.01 -5.49 9.93
C LEU A 662 21.06 -4.76 10.87
N TRP A 663 20.65 -5.45 11.93
CA TRP A 663 19.72 -4.92 12.92
C TRP A 663 20.50 -4.13 13.96
N ASN A 664 19.85 -3.11 14.55
CA ASN A 664 20.36 -2.40 15.72
C ASN A 664 20.25 -3.28 16.97
N GLN A 665 21.08 -4.31 17.01
CA GLN A 665 21.20 -5.36 18.02
C GLN A 665 22.68 -5.77 18.12
N SER A 666 23.02 -6.61 19.09
CA SER A 666 24.38 -7.14 19.26
C SER A 666 24.86 -7.86 17.99
N LEU A 667 26.19 -7.95 17.81
CA LEU A 667 26.78 -8.75 16.73
C LEU A 667 26.31 -10.21 16.81
N ILE A 668 26.27 -10.79 18.01
CA ILE A 668 25.83 -12.17 18.20
C ILE A 668 24.35 -12.38 17.82
N ASP A 669 23.47 -11.44 18.15
CA ASP A 669 22.05 -11.53 17.75
C ASP A 669 21.89 -11.39 16.25
N ASN A 670 22.68 -10.52 15.62
CA ASN A 670 22.76 -10.38 14.17
C ASN A 670 23.24 -11.67 13.48
N LEU A 671 24.05 -12.50 14.14
CA LEU A 671 24.51 -13.77 13.60
C LEU A 671 23.50 -14.90 13.84
N ARG A 672 22.81 -14.90 14.99
CA ARG A 672 21.92 -15.98 15.44
C ARG A 672 20.49 -15.89 14.90
N TYR A 673 20.01 -14.72 14.49
CA TYR A 673 18.61 -14.62 14.10
C TYR A 673 18.29 -15.54 12.91
N GLY A 674 17.33 -16.45 13.10
CA GLY A 674 16.98 -17.49 12.10
C GLY A 674 17.71 -18.83 12.27
N ASN A 675 18.48 -19.02 13.35
CA ASN A 675 19.05 -20.30 13.72
C ASN A 675 18.54 -20.72 15.11
N ASP A 676 17.72 -21.76 15.16
CA ASP A 676 16.98 -22.16 16.37
C ASP A 676 17.83 -22.97 17.36
N GLY A 677 19.14 -23.11 17.10
CA GLY A 677 20.08 -23.82 17.97
C GLY A 677 19.90 -25.34 18.03
N ALA A 678 18.79 -25.85 17.51
CA ALA A 678 18.35 -27.24 17.62
C ALA A 678 19.26 -28.28 16.95
N HIS A 679 20.15 -27.87 16.04
CA HIS A 679 20.96 -28.80 15.24
C HIS A 679 22.47 -28.65 15.42
N GLY A 680 22.92 -27.94 16.48
CA GLY A 680 24.34 -27.70 16.73
C GLY A 680 24.93 -26.77 15.67
N TRP A 681 25.37 -25.58 16.08
CA TRP A 681 26.00 -24.61 15.19
C TRP A 681 27.37 -24.27 15.75
N SER A 682 28.36 -24.15 14.87
CA SER A 682 29.73 -23.82 15.26
C SER A 682 29.97 -22.34 15.07
N LEU A 683 29.81 -21.57 16.16
CA LEU A 683 30.14 -20.15 16.15
C LEU A 683 31.60 -19.92 15.72
N SER A 684 32.53 -20.70 16.29
CA SER A 684 33.96 -20.59 15.96
C SER A 684 34.23 -20.89 14.49
N GLY A 685 33.57 -21.90 13.92
CA GLY A 685 33.65 -22.25 12.50
C GLY A 685 33.17 -21.11 11.59
N ALA A 686 32.00 -20.54 11.88
CA ALA A 686 31.45 -19.42 11.11
C ALA A 686 32.29 -18.15 11.24
N LEU A 687 32.78 -17.83 12.44
CA LEU A 687 33.66 -16.69 12.67
C LEU A 687 34.97 -16.85 11.89
N LYS A 688 35.58 -18.04 11.93
CA LYS A 688 36.82 -18.32 11.18
C LYS A 688 36.59 -18.30 9.66
N GLY A 689 35.53 -18.95 9.17
CA GLY A 689 35.19 -19.04 7.75
C GLY A 689 34.87 -17.68 7.11
N ALA A 690 34.35 -16.73 7.88
CA ALA A 690 34.11 -15.35 7.46
C ALA A 690 35.20 -14.36 7.90
N GLU A 691 36.36 -14.87 8.33
CA GLU A 691 37.54 -14.13 8.82
C GLU A 691 37.29 -13.20 10.04
N MET A 692 36.15 -13.29 10.74
CA MET A 692 35.57 -12.29 11.69
C MET A 692 36.43 -11.82 12.89
N LEU A 693 37.62 -12.37 13.10
CA LEU A 693 38.44 -12.11 14.29
C LEU A 693 38.88 -10.64 14.40
N ASP A 694 39.35 -10.03 13.30
CA ASP A 694 39.75 -8.62 13.25
C ASP A 694 38.58 -7.67 13.59
N ILE A 695 37.36 -8.03 13.18
CA ILE A 695 36.15 -7.27 13.50
C ILE A 695 35.84 -7.40 15.00
N LEU A 696 35.96 -8.60 15.57
CA LEU A 696 35.71 -8.83 17.00
C LEU A 696 36.69 -8.05 17.88
N GLU A 697 37.95 -7.99 17.50
CA GLU A 697 39.00 -7.24 18.21
C GLU A 697 38.81 -5.73 18.12
N ALA A 698 38.29 -5.24 16.99
CA ALA A 698 38.05 -3.82 16.77
C ALA A 698 36.78 -3.28 17.46
N LEU A 699 35.82 -4.17 17.80
CA LEU A 699 34.57 -3.78 18.43
C LEU A 699 34.71 -3.67 19.96
N PRO A 700 34.17 -2.62 20.60
CA PRO A 700 34.39 -2.33 22.02
C PRO A 700 33.97 -3.46 22.97
N ASP A 701 32.85 -4.14 22.69
CA ASP A 701 32.31 -5.24 23.51
C ASP A 701 32.31 -6.57 22.73
N GLY A 702 33.14 -6.69 21.69
CA GLY A 702 33.21 -7.84 20.81
C GLY A 702 31.82 -8.29 20.32
N LEU A 703 31.45 -9.54 20.61
CA LEU A 703 30.16 -10.15 20.22
C LEU A 703 28.92 -9.42 20.78
N GLN A 704 29.03 -8.75 21.93
CA GLN A 704 27.90 -8.05 22.57
C GLN A 704 27.72 -6.63 22.04
N THR A 705 28.63 -6.14 21.21
CA THR A 705 28.56 -4.79 20.66
C THR A 705 27.30 -4.61 19.82
N SER A 706 26.46 -3.63 20.17
CA SER A 706 25.32 -3.24 19.34
C SER A 706 25.80 -2.55 18.06
N LEU A 707 25.47 -3.08 16.89
CA LEU A 707 26.02 -2.61 15.61
C LEU A 707 25.44 -1.25 15.14
N GLY A 708 24.42 -0.72 15.82
CA GLY A 708 23.74 0.51 15.43
C GLY A 708 22.73 0.33 14.29
N GLU A 709 21.99 1.39 13.96
CA GLU A 709 21.01 1.38 12.86
C GLU A 709 21.69 1.08 11.52
N GLY A 710 21.21 0.05 10.81
CA GLY A 710 21.79 -0.41 9.55
C GLY A 710 23.23 -0.95 9.65
N GLY A 711 23.74 -1.17 10.86
CA GLY A 711 25.13 -1.59 11.07
C GLY A 711 26.16 -0.45 11.04
N GLY A 712 25.80 0.76 11.49
CA GLY A 712 26.68 1.93 11.48
C GLY A 712 28.04 1.81 12.17
N LEU A 713 28.27 0.79 13.03
CA LEU A 713 29.58 0.52 13.64
C LEU A 713 30.49 -0.39 12.81
N VAL A 714 30.01 -0.95 11.69
CA VAL A 714 30.82 -1.79 10.80
C VAL A 714 30.93 -1.15 9.43
N SER A 715 32.09 -1.29 8.79
CA SER A 715 32.27 -0.86 7.40
C SER A 715 31.46 -1.74 6.43
N GLY A 716 31.27 -1.31 5.18
CA GLY A 716 30.56 -2.11 4.18
C GLY A 716 31.17 -3.50 3.96
N GLY A 717 32.50 -3.61 3.93
CA GLY A 717 33.19 -4.89 3.83
C GLY A 717 33.02 -5.76 5.08
N GLN A 718 33.08 -5.17 6.27
CA GLN A 718 32.83 -5.88 7.52
C GLN A 718 31.37 -6.37 7.60
N GLY A 719 30.41 -5.54 7.19
CA GLY A 719 28.99 -5.91 7.14
C GLY A 719 28.70 -7.08 6.19
N GLN A 720 29.44 -7.22 5.09
CA GLN A 720 29.37 -8.41 4.22
C GLN A 720 29.83 -9.67 4.93
N ARG A 721 30.94 -9.58 5.67
CA ARG A 721 31.48 -10.70 6.43
C ARG A 721 30.54 -11.12 7.56
N VAL A 722 29.86 -10.18 8.21
CA VAL A 722 28.79 -10.50 9.18
C VAL A 722 27.66 -11.31 8.52
N ARG A 723 27.26 -10.97 7.29
CA ARG A 723 26.20 -11.68 6.56
C ARG A 723 26.65 -13.05 6.07
N LEU A 724 27.90 -13.17 5.62
CA LEU A 724 28.51 -14.45 5.30
C LEU A 724 28.57 -15.34 6.54
N ALA A 725 29.05 -14.82 7.67
CA ALA A 725 29.11 -15.53 8.94
C ALA A 725 27.71 -16.02 9.37
N ARG A 726 26.67 -15.18 9.22
CA ARG A 726 25.27 -15.57 9.44
C ARG A 726 24.84 -16.73 8.55
N ALA A 727 25.18 -16.70 7.27
CA ALA A 727 24.87 -17.79 6.33
C ALA A 727 25.62 -19.08 6.68
N MET A 728 26.90 -18.97 7.07
CA MET A 728 27.75 -20.10 7.50
C MET A 728 27.33 -20.68 8.85
N LEU A 729 26.66 -19.90 9.71
CA LEU A 729 26.17 -20.35 11.00
C LEU A 729 25.00 -21.34 10.87
N ARG A 730 24.30 -21.30 9.73
CA ARG A 730 23.10 -22.10 9.49
C ARG A 730 23.46 -23.58 9.38
N SER A 731 22.77 -24.41 10.15
CA SER A 731 22.89 -25.87 10.10
C SER A 731 21.88 -26.48 9.11
N GLY A 732 22.13 -27.71 8.65
CA GLY A 732 21.22 -28.43 7.75
C GLY A 732 21.06 -27.79 6.36
N VAL A 733 22.07 -27.06 5.89
CA VAL A 733 22.05 -26.41 4.57
C VAL A 733 22.15 -27.46 3.47
N ARG A 734 21.26 -27.40 2.48
CA ARG A 734 21.28 -28.21 1.25
C ARG A 734 21.39 -27.37 -0.03
N LEU A 735 21.17 -26.05 0.09
CA LEU A 735 21.33 -25.06 -0.97
C LEU A 735 22.06 -23.83 -0.42
N ALA A 736 23.14 -23.40 -1.07
CA ALA A 736 23.82 -22.15 -0.76
C ALA A 736 23.64 -21.16 -1.93
N ILE A 737 23.15 -19.96 -1.66
CA ILE A 737 23.00 -18.89 -2.65
C ILE A 737 23.85 -17.70 -2.23
N LEU A 738 24.83 -17.37 -3.06
CA LEU A 738 25.72 -16.23 -2.89
C LEU A 738 25.39 -15.19 -3.95
N ASP A 739 24.69 -14.12 -3.60
CA ASP A 739 24.30 -13.07 -4.54
C ASP A 739 25.13 -11.80 -4.34
N GLU A 740 26.18 -11.67 -5.16
CA GLU A 740 27.22 -10.65 -5.07
C GLU A 740 27.80 -10.47 -3.65
N PRO A 741 28.27 -11.57 -3.01
CA PRO A 741 28.49 -11.66 -1.57
C PRO A 741 29.61 -10.76 -1.03
N PHE A 742 30.56 -10.35 -1.88
CA PHE A 742 31.84 -9.77 -1.43
C PHE A 742 32.15 -8.38 -2.03
N ARG A 743 31.12 -7.61 -2.41
CA ARG A 743 31.29 -6.26 -2.98
C ARG A 743 32.07 -5.29 -2.09
N GLY A 744 33.21 -4.76 -2.57
CA GLY A 744 33.98 -3.78 -1.78
C GLY A 744 34.93 -4.41 -0.75
N LEU A 745 35.13 -5.74 -0.81
CA LEU A 745 36.29 -6.39 -0.22
C LEU A 745 37.48 -6.42 -1.19
N ASP A 746 38.69 -6.45 -0.65
CA ASP A 746 39.92 -6.62 -1.43
C ASP A 746 39.92 -7.98 -2.16
N ARG A 747 40.59 -8.03 -3.33
CA ARG A 747 40.52 -9.18 -4.24
C ARG A 747 41.02 -10.48 -3.59
N ASP A 748 42.12 -10.40 -2.85
CA ASP A 748 42.70 -11.59 -2.22
C ASP A 748 41.77 -12.15 -1.15
N ARG A 749 41.14 -11.29 -0.35
CA ARG A 749 40.10 -11.69 0.61
C ARG A 749 38.87 -12.25 -0.08
N ARG A 750 38.41 -11.66 -1.20
CA ARG A 750 37.29 -12.21 -1.98
C ARG A 750 37.56 -13.64 -2.43
N ALA A 751 38.75 -13.88 -2.98
CA ALA A 751 39.18 -15.21 -3.41
C ALA A 751 39.19 -16.21 -2.24
N ARG A 752 39.81 -15.83 -1.11
CA ARG A 752 39.86 -16.68 0.10
C ARG A 752 38.48 -16.99 0.65
N LEU A 753 37.62 -15.98 0.83
CA LEU A 753 36.26 -16.18 1.34
C LEU A 753 35.40 -17.03 0.40
N LEU A 754 35.55 -16.87 -0.91
CA LEU A 754 34.84 -17.72 -1.88
C LEU A 754 35.33 -19.17 -1.84
N ALA A 755 36.65 -19.38 -1.79
CA ALA A 755 37.24 -20.70 -1.67
C ALA A 755 36.81 -21.39 -0.37
N GLU A 756 36.86 -20.69 0.77
CA GLU A 756 36.39 -21.21 2.06
C GLU A 756 34.89 -21.50 2.06
N SER A 757 34.08 -20.64 1.42
CA SER A 757 32.64 -20.88 1.25
C SER A 757 32.36 -22.16 0.47
N ARG A 758 33.05 -22.36 -0.65
CA ARG A 758 32.94 -23.58 -1.46
C ARG A 758 33.45 -24.81 -0.72
N ARG A 759 34.51 -24.67 0.08
CA ARG A 759 35.04 -25.77 0.91
C ARG A 759 34.05 -26.17 2.01
N LEU A 760 33.42 -25.19 2.66
CA LEU A 760 32.40 -25.43 3.68
C LEU A 760 31.15 -26.10 3.09
N TRP A 761 30.78 -25.73 1.88
CA TRP A 761 29.60 -26.22 1.17
C TRP A 761 29.94 -27.23 0.06
N ALA A 762 31.04 -27.97 0.18
CA ALA A 762 31.55 -28.82 -0.91
C ALA A 762 30.54 -29.85 -1.44
N ASP A 763 29.72 -30.41 -0.55
CA ASP A 763 28.70 -31.41 -0.91
C ASP A 763 27.29 -30.79 -1.06
N ILE A 764 27.19 -29.46 -1.02
CA ILE A 764 25.94 -28.69 -1.05
C ILE A 764 25.80 -28.01 -2.41
N THR A 765 24.60 -27.99 -2.97
CA THR A 765 24.35 -27.28 -4.22
C THR A 765 24.58 -25.78 -4.00
N LEU A 766 25.47 -25.16 -4.78
CA LEU A 766 25.88 -23.77 -4.60
C LEU A 766 25.62 -22.95 -5.86
N LEU A 767 24.91 -21.83 -5.70
CA LEU A 767 24.66 -20.84 -6.74
C LEU A 767 25.37 -19.54 -6.39
N CYS A 768 26.38 -19.16 -7.17
CA CYS A 768 27.10 -17.91 -6.99
C CYS A 768 26.78 -16.92 -8.11
N VAL A 769 25.97 -15.90 -7.81
CA VAL A 769 25.74 -14.77 -8.72
C VAL A 769 26.83 -13.73 -8.48
N THR A 770 27.62 -13.44 -9.51
CA THR A 770 28.73 -12.49 -9.39
C THR A 770 28.94 -11.70 -10.69
N HIS A 771 29.44 -10.48 -10.55
CA HIS A 771 29.96 -9.69 -11.66
C HIS A 771 31.48 -9.86 -11.81
N ASP A 772 32.16 -10.45 -10.83
CA ASP A 772 33.57 -10.81 -10.91
C ASP A 772 33.72 -12.15 -11.62
N VAL A 773 33.96 -12.08 -12.93
CA VAL A 773 33.99 -13.25 -13.82
C VAL A 773 35.23 -14.08 -13.59
N GLU A 774 36.34 -13.48 -13.17
CA GLU A 774 37.61 -14.19 -13.03
C GLU A 774 37.55 -15.35 -12.03
N HIS A 775 36.92 -15.12 -10.87
CA HIS A 775 36.79 -16.13 -9.82
C HIS A 775 35.79 -17.25 -10.15
N THR A 776 35.08 -17.15 -11.28
CA THR A 776 34.15 -18.20 -11.73
C THR A 776 34.83 -19.35 -12.45
N GLN A 777 36.11 -19.21 -12.81
CA GLN A 777 36.88 -20.24 -13.53
C GLN A 777 37.08 -21.53 -12.72
N GLU A 778 36.98 -21.45 -11.40
CA GLU A 778 37.13 -22.61 -10.51
C GLU A 778 35.82 -23.37 -10.27
N PHE A 779 34.70 -22.88 -10.78
CA PHE A 779 33.38 -23.52 -10.62
C PHE A 779 33.22 -24.72 -11.56
N ASP A 780 32.34 -25.64 -11.18
CA ASP A 780 32.03 -26.82 -11.99
C ASP A 780 31.34 -26.39 -13.29
N ARG A 781 30.49 -25.34 -13.19
CA ARG A 781 29.70 -24.84 -14.32
C ARG A 781 29.46 -23.34 -14.24
N VAL A 782 29.38 -22.68 -15.39
CA VAL A 782 29.00 -21.28 -15.54
C VAL A 782 27.75 -21.15 -16.40
N LEU A 783 26.82 -20.32 -15.93
CA LEU A 783 25.63 -19.88 -16.65
C LEU A 783 25.81 -18.42 -17.07
N VAL A 784 25.80 -18.16 -18.37
CA VAL A 784 25.79 -16.79 -18.92
C VAL A 784 24.36 -16.39 -19.21
N VAL A 785 23.87 -15.38 -18.48
CA VAL A 785 22.51 -14.86 -18.62
C VAL A 785 22.55 -13.51 -19.35
N GLU A 786 21.78 -13.40 -20.44
CA GLU A 786 21.64 -12.17 -21.22
C GLU A 786 20.20 -12.04 -21.74
N ASN A 787 19.62 -10.84 -21.62
CA ASN A 787 18.24 -10.55 -22.04
C ASN A 787 17.19 -11.56 -21.53
N GLY A 788 17.33 -12.02 -20.28
CA GLY A 788 16.38 -12.94 -19.66
C GLY A 788 16.47 -14.39 -20.14
N ARG A 789 17.54 -14.76 -20.86
CA ARG A 789 17.79 -16.10 -21.39
C ARG A 789 19.15 -16.62 -20.92
N ILE A 790 19.27 -17.94 -20.79
CA ILE A 790 20.57 -18.60 -20.61
C ILE A 790 21.18 -18.75 -22.01
N LEU A 791 22.25 -18.00 -22.28
CA LEU A 791 22.96 -18.02 -23.55
C LEU A 791 23.99 -19.15 -23.60
N GLU A 792 24.73 -19.34 -22.51
CA GLU A 792 25.76 -20.37 -22.38
C GLU A 792 25.60 -21.10 -21.06
N ASN A 793 25.86 -22.41 -21.08
CA ASN A 793 25.78 -23.30 -19.94
C ASN A 793 26.82 -24.40 -20.11
N GLY A 794 27.89 -24.37 -19.31
CA GLY A 794 28.93 -25.39 -19.39
C GLY A 794 30.12 -25.12 -18.47
N PRO A 795 31.10 -26.04 -18.42
CA PRO A 795 32.33 -25.86 -17.66
C PRO A 795 33.12 -24.64 -18.14
N PRO A 796 33.72 -23.84 -17.24
CA PRO A 796 34.48 -22.64 -17.62
C PRO A 796 35.56 -22.92 -18.67
N LYS A 797 36.30 -24.03 -18.53
CA LYS A 797 37.39 -24.42 -19.43
C LYS A 797 36.90 -24.65 -20.86
N GLU A 798 35.72 -25.25 -21.03
CA GLU A 798 35.12 -25.52 -22.34
C GLU A 798 34.61 -24.23 -22.99
N LEU A 799 33.95 -23.38 -22.21
CA LEU A 799 33.49 -22.06 -22.68
C LEU A 799 34.65 -21.19 -23.13
N LEU A 800 35.77 -21.18 -22.39
CA LEU A 800 36.97 -20.42 -22.75
C LEU A 800 37.69 -20.93 -24.00
N ALA A 801 37.56 -22.22 -24.32
CA ALA A 801 38.12 -22.78 -25.54
C ALA A 801 37.38 -22.27 -26.80
N ASN A 802 36.11 -21.87 -26.67
CA ASN A 802 35.34 -21.30 -27.75
C ASN A 802 35.65 -19.79 -27.92
N LYS A 803 36.17 -19.40 -29.09
CA LYS A 803 36.52 -18.01 -29.40
C LYS A 803 35.31 -17.07 -29.50
N GLU A 804 34.14 -17.61 -29.81
CA GLU A 804 32.88 -16.86 -29.88
C GLU A 804 32.12 -16.83 -28.55
N SER A 805 32.69 -17.43 -27.49
CA SER A 805 32.02 -17.49 -26.20
C SER A 805 31.78 -16.11 -25.59
N ARG A 806 30.54 -15.86 -25.19
CA ARG A 806 30.16 -14.68 -24.43
C ARG A 806 30.83 -14.66 -23.07
N TYR A 807 30.99 -15.81 -22.41
CA TYR A 807 31.78 -15.93 -21.19
C TYR A 807 33.23 -15.46 -21.39
N ALA A 808 33.90 -15.93 -22.45
CA ALA A 808 35.28 -15.53 -22.76
C ALA A 808 35.40 -14.01 -23.02
N VAL A 809 34.42 -13.41 -23.70
CA VAL A 809 34.35 -11.95 -23.90
C VAL A 809 34.21 -11.21 -22.58
N LEU A 810 33.31 -11.66 -21.69
CA LEU A 810 33.12 -11.04 -20.38
C LEU A 810 34.38 -11.14 -19.51
N LEU A 811 35.07 -12.29 -19.54
CA LEU A 811 36.31 -12.49 -18.80
C LEU A 811 37.44 -11.60 -19.31
N ARG A 812 37.63 -11.51 -20.64
CA ARG A 812 38.63 -10.61 -21.23
C ARG A 812 38.34 -9.15 -20.90
N ALA A 813 37.08 -8.72 -21.01
CA ALA A 813 36.69 -7.36 -20.68
C ALA A 813 36.98 -7.02 -19.21
N ASP A 814 36.75 -7.96 -18.29
CA ASP A 814 37.11 -7.81 -16.87
C ASP A 814 38.64 -7.70 -16.68
N GLN A 815 39.43 -8.55 -17.36
CA GLN A 815 40.90 -8.50 -17.33
C GLN A 815 41.48 -7.22 -17.94
N GLU A 816 40.99 -6.80 -19.10
CA GLU A 816 41.42 -5.58 -19.81
C GLU A 816 41.11 -4.33 -19.00
N ASN A 817 39.89 -4.22 -18.43
CA ASN A 817 39.53 -3.12 -17.55
C ASN A 817 40.50 -3.01 -16.36
N ARG A 818 40.93 -4.14 -15.80
CA ARG A 818 41.91 -4.16 -14.70
C ARG A 818 43.27 -3.65 -15.15
N THR A 819 43.80 -4.15 -16.26
CA THR A 819 45.12 -3.76 -16.76
C THR A 819 45.15 -2.29 -17.17
N LEU A 820 44.09 -1.78 -17.81
CA LEU A 820 43.98 -0.39 -18.25
C LEU A 820 43.83 0.61 -17.09
N LEU A 821 43.01 0.28 -16.07
CA LEU A 821 42.74 1.18 -14.95
C LEU A 821 43.91 1.23 -13.95
N TRP A 822 44.57 0.10 -13.68
CA TRP A 822 45.60 0.01 -12.63
C TRP A 822 47.05 0.03 -13.16
N GLY A 823 47.26 -0.26 -14.45
CA GLY A 823 48.58 -0.32 -15.08
C GLY A 823 49.01 0.95 -15.81
N GLY A 824 48.10 1.91 -16.04
CA GLY A 824 48.43 3.15 -16.74
C GLY A 824 49.12 4.18 -15.83
N GLY A 825 50.27 4.72 -16.25
CA GLY A 825 50.98 5.82 -15.57
C GLY A 825 50.24 7.17 -15.52
N ARG A 826 48.96 7.21 -15.92
CA ARG A 826 48.08 8.39 -15.86
C ARG A 826 47.42 8.59 -14.49
N TRP A 827 47.44 7.60 -13.62
CA TRP A 827 46.77 7.64 -12.32
C TRP A 827 47.78 7.78 -11.18
N ARG A 828 47.55 8.75 -10.28
CA ARG A 828 48.25 8.83 -8.99
C ARG A 828 47.60 7.86 -8.03
N GLN A 829 48.36 6.92 -7.48
CA GLN A 829 47.86 5.89 -6.58
C GLN A 829 48.19 6.27 -5.14
N TRP A 830 47.16 6.45 -4.32
CA TRP A 830 47.30 6.80 -2.91
C TRP A 830 46.79 5.65 -2.06
N TRP A 831 47.50 5.35 -0.98
CA TRP A 831 47.19 4.33 0.01
C TRP A 831 46.89 5.02 1.32
N LEU A 832 45.71 4.76 1.90
CA LEU A 832 45.35 5.22 3.23
C LEU A 832 45.48 4.03 4.19
N SER A 833 46.50 4.04 5.05
CA SER A 833 46.70 3.04 6.11
C SER A 833 46.89 3.74 7.45
N ASP A 834 46.17 3.30 8.49
CA ASP A 834 46.23 3.87 9.84
C ASP A 834 46.00 5.40 9.87
N GLY A 835 45.15 5.90 8.98
CA GLY A 835 44.84 7.34 8.85
C GLY A 835 45.91 8.16 8.12
N GLN A 836 46.97 7.54 7.61
CA GLN A 836 48.02 8.21 6.82
C GLN A 836 47.89 7.92 5.33
N LEU A 837 47.96 8.97 4.52
CA LEU A 837 47.84 8.89 3.06
C LEU A 837 49.24 8.90 2.42
N VAL A 838 49.60 7.82 1.72
CA VAL A 838 50.91 7.61 1.09
C VAL A 838 50.75 7.42 -0.42
N GLU A 839 51.46 8.19 -1.24
CA GLU A 839 51.46 8.02 -2.70
C GLU A 839 52.42 6.90 -3.14
N ARG A 840 51.99 5.98 -4.01
CA ARG A 840 52.76 4.78 -4.41
C ARG A 840 54.11 5.10 -5.08
N SER A 841 54.30 6.30 -5.61
CA SER A 841 55.59 6.75 -6.15
C SER A 841 56.72 6.80 -5.12
N THR A 842 56.40 6.77 -3.81
CA THR A 842 57.39 6.78 -2.71
C THR A 842 57.56 5.41 -2.01
N LEU A 843 56.78 4.39 -2.38
CA LEU A 843 56.91 3.05 -1.82
C LEU A 843 57.96 2.24 -2.59
N LYS A 844 59.13 2.00 -1.96
CA LYS A 844 60.04 0.93 -2.40
C LYS A 844 59.26 -0.40 -2.38
N PRO A 845 59.46 -1.31 -3.35
CA PRO A 845 58.80 -2.60 -3.36
C PRO A 845 59.21 -3.36 -2.08
N VAL A 846 58.30 -3.47 -1.14
CA VAL A 846 58.48 -4.33 0.04
C VAL A 846 58.37 -5.77 -0.46
N GLY A 847 59.45 -6.52 -0.25
CA GLY A 847 59.51 -7.94 -0.59
C GLY A 847 58.38 -8.72 0.09
N THR A 848 57.90 -9.73 -0.62
CA THR A 848 57.11 -10.85 -0.11
C THR A 848 57.48 -11.22 1.34
N PRO A 849 56.55 -11.17 2.30
CA PRO A 849 56.80 -11.77 3.60
C PRO A 849 56.70 -13.29 3.43
N VAL A 850 57.85 -13.95 3.53
CA VAL A 850 57.95 -15.38 3.80
C VAL A 850 57.28 -15.66 5.16
N ALA A 851 56.51 -16.73 5.22
CA ALA A 851 55.80 -17.18 6.41
C ALA A 851 56.75 -17.38 7.61
N GLU A 852 56.41 -16.79 8.75
CA GLU A 852 56.83 -17.29 10.07
C GLU A 852 55.62 -17.91 10.79
N PRO A 853 55.76 -19.11 11.38
CA PRO A 853 54.67 -19.79 12.05
C PRO A 853 54.47 -19.21 13.46
N VAL A 854 53.29 -18.64 13.71
CA VAL A 854 52.85 -18.27 15.07
C VAL A 854 52.47 -19.54 15.82
N ALA A 855 53.46 -20.15 16.48
CA ALA A 855 53.25 -21.08 17.58
C ALA A 855 53.37 -20.30 18.89
N GLY A 856 52.26 -20.15 19.62
CA GLY A 856 52.29 -19.60 20.97
C GLY A 856 51.09 -18.74 21.35
N ALA A 857 49.89 -19.32 21.39
CA ALA A 857 48.74 -18.76 22.12
C ALA A 857 47.67 -19.85 22.34
N LEU A 858 48.06 -20.93 23.01
CA LEU A 858 47.15 -21.90 23.61
C LEU A 858 47.52 -21.98 25.09
N GLU A 859 47.05 -21.01 25.86
CA GLU A 859 46.78 -21.16 27.30
C GLU A 859 46.10 -19.88 27.81
N ARG A 860 45.09 -20.07 28.66
CA ARG A 860 44.22 -19.08 29.32
C ARG A 860 42.91 -18.73 28.60
N VAL A 861 41.98 -19.68 28.57
CA VAL A 861 40.64 -19.49 29.16
C VAL A 861 40.22 -20.83 29.78
N GLY A 862 40.30 -20.90 31.11
CA GLY A 862 39.48 -21.78 31.94
C GLY A 862 38.44 -20.93 32.64
#